data_AF-A0A3L7NRJ7-F1
#
_entry.id   AF-A0A3L7NRJ7-F1
#
_cell.length_a   1.000
_cell.length_b   1.000
_cell.length_c   1.000
_cell.angle_alpha   90.00
_cell.angle_beta   90.00
_cell.angle_gamma   90.00
#
_symmetry.space_group_name_H-M   'P 1'
#
loop_
_entity.id
_entity.type
_entity.pdbx_description
1 polymer ?
#
loop_
_entity_poly.entity_id
_entity_poly.type
_entity_poly.pdbx_seq_one_letter_code
_entity_poly.pdbx_strand_id
1 'polypeptide(L)'
;MPPLPEGVSNLVGRVPRLCAAAMSLLPPIPAGWWRREPLPTRPLVVVAAALAVGTALAILLPLPALACWGVALGALLAWTVLAGGGSTAAGLLLLVAVASSSAAWTSAQWRLFPADDLAWSLGDLPVPLVVEGSLLESPRELPRSADPLRGGSLPPTSECLLAVAAVRDGESWRPVSGRAVVIVDGPPSALPVGARLRVWGRGLRPGSPGNPGEFDQRARARGARCLSVIRVPGEESLEIVALPAWPTGVGLLDRLRAGGALALANHVSPARAPLASKLVLGTREGLAAGAIDAFMVTGTVHILSISGLHVALLAGALVVIARLARLPRGPALVAVAVLTGLYMLLVGAETPVLRATLLVWLACLGGATGRRSPGINALAVAAIIVLAWHPPELFRIGSQLSFLSTAVLIGAATAVASGRRNDDPIARLIDHSRGPVERWLRRRGCDIADAVLVGAAVWLATAPLVAGSFHVASPVGLLLNPLIAPLVGLAMVGGFVCLALSPVCVPLAAIGGAVCDASLAVIDVVVRQAAGIPGAFAWVSGPPGWWIAGWYIGMLAILLLVAGPRLVRPFTWAGAAAAWACVGLLVTVLPGRTAPALETVIAAMGHGCGIVIRGPGGGCLVYDAGRLGAGIAAGRGLSAVLWSEGIERIDTLVISHADTDHFNGVPDLIERFAVGSVVVPEAFLKSESPAVTEILRRINQAGIAVTVGRKGDEIPFDGLCRVRVLHPRRATVEGDEARGRGPTDNESSLVVAVESAGRRILLTGDLEGGALDRFVAEGPGRCDVLIAPHHGSLASLPPALARVTAPEWVVVSGAAGPRFEEVRRAYESAAGADHPARVLRTEGAVRLRLTAAGTQASQFRNGRWRPVDPAPTRGPLMRVSGDQGVRDQGVRDPLGPNAGMGSRHPTDAVEIHHSPRLLRMGEDDHHIVSARYPLPGRVPLVELLPLPVDLHRNGCQEGAICGVEMQFHRSPRSG
;
A
#
# COMPACT_ATOMS: atom_id res chain seq x y z
N MET A 1 19.18 38.81 14.14
CA MET A 1 17.76 39.19 13.93
C MET A 1 17.55 40.56 14.55
N PRO A 2 16.67 41.42 13.99
CA PRO A 2 16.23 42.64 14.66
C PRO A 2 15.35 42.31 15.88
N PRO A 3 15.16 43.25 16.83
CA PRO A 3 14.20 43.09 17.92
C PRO A 3 12.75 43.05 17.41
N LEU A 4 11.90 42.29 18.09
CA LEU A 4 10.46 42.23 17.79
C LEU A 4 9.73 43.44 18.39
N PRO A 5 8.72 44.02 17.70
CA PRO A 5 7.95 45.15 18.22
C PRO A 5 6.99 44.74 19.36
N GLU A 6 6.69 45.68 20.25
CA GLU A 6 6.03 45.46 21.54
C GLU A 6 4.53 45.05 21.50
N GLY A 7 3.99 44.70 20.34
CA GLY A 7 2.58 44.32 20.17
C GLY A 7 2.20 42.92 20.70
N VAL A 8 3.17 42.04 20.96
CA VAL A 8 2.93 40.60 21.15
C VAL A 8 2.55 40.22 22.59
N SER A 9 2.98 40.98 23.59
CA SER A 9 2.75 40.69 25.02
C SER A 9 1.26 40.65 25.41
N ASN A 10 0.43 41.47 24.78
CA ASN A 10 -0.98 41.66 25.14
C ASN A 10 -1.94 40.59 24.58
N LEU A 11 -1.48 39.67 23.72
CA LEU A 11 -2.34 38.63 23.14
C LEU A 11 -2.49 37.40 24.06
N VAL A 12 -1.41 37.01 24.75
CA VAL A 12 -1.35 35.81 25.60
C VAL A 12 -2.36 35.89 26.76
N GLY A 13 -2.55 37.07 27.35
CA GLY A 13 -3.49 37.29 28.45
C GLY A 13 -4.98 37.29 28.06
N ARG A 14 -5.33 37.32 26.76
CA ARG A 14 -6.73 37.40 26.30
C ARG A 14 -7.35 36.06 25.90
N VAL A 15 -6.53 35.05 25.56
CA VAL A 15 -7.00 33.72 25.18
C VAL A 15 -7.93 33.08 26.25
N PRO A 16 -7.61 33.11 27.56
CA PRO A 16 -8.50 32.50 28.57
C PRO A 16 -9.88 33.18 28.66
N ARG A 17 -9.94 34.50 28.44
CA ARG A 17 -11.19 35.28 28.51
C ARG A 17 -12.07 35.07 27.27
N LEU A 18 -11.47 34.88 26.09
CA LEU A 18 -12.20 34.49 24.88
C LEU A 18 -12.76 33.06 24.97
N CYS A 19 -12.00 32.11 25.54
CA CYS A 19 -12.51 30.77 25.83
C CYS A 19 -13.68 30.80 26.83
N ALA A 20 -13.58 31.61 27.89
CA ALA A 20 -14.68 31.77 28.85
C ALA A 20 -15.94 32.37 28.21
N ALA A 21 -15.80 33.41 27.37
CA ALA A 21 -16.91 34.02 26.64
C ALA A 21 -17.58 33.04 25.65
N ALA A 22 -16.80 32.20 24.97
CA ALA A 22 -17.31 31.14 24.11
C ALA A 22 -18.08 30.06 24.90
N MET A 23 -17.62 29.71 26.11
CA MET A 23 -18.34 28.77 26.98
C MET A 23 -19.67 29.34 27.50
N SER A 24 -19.79 30.65 27.72
CA SER A 24 -21.07 31.28 28.11
C SER A 24 -22.11 31.40 26.99
N LEU A 25 -21.76 31.08 25.73
CA LEU A 25 -22.70 31.04 24.61
C LEU A 25 -23.28 29.63 24.37
N LEU A 26 -22.80 28.61 25.09
CA LEU A 26 -23.45 27.30 25.12
C LEU A 26 -24.65 27.35 26.09
N PRO A 27 -25.80 26.74 25.74
CA PRO A 27 -26.92 26.67 26.66
C PRO A 27 -26.51 25.93 27.95
N PRO A 28 -26.96 26.36 29.14
CA PRO A 28 -26.53 25.78 30.40
C PRO A 28 -26.92 24.31 30.47
N ILE A 29 -25.91 23.42 30.38
CA ILE A 29 -26.07 21.98 30.48
C ILE A 29 -26.73 21.67 31.84
N PRO A 30 -27.92 21.04 31.90
CA PRO A 30 -28.68 20.93 33.13
C PRO A 30 -27.87 20.32 34.28
N ALA A 31 -27.92 20.95 35.45
CA ALA A 31 -27.22 20.48 36.66
C ALA A 31 -27.84 19.16 37.15
N GLY A 32 -27.32 18.04 36.64
CA GLY A 32 -27.91 16.70 36.79
C GLY A 32 -27.79 15.84 35.51
N TRP A 33 -27.42 16.43 34.37
CA TRP A 33 -27.18 15.73 33.11
C TRP A 33 -25.86 14.92 33.11
N TRP A 34 -24.91 15.31 33.97
CA TRP A 34 -23.83 14.44 34.43
C TRP A 34 -24.45 13.25 35.18
N ARG A 35 -24.60 12.11 34.50
CA ARG A 35 -25.05 10.87 35.12
C ARG A 35 -24.24 10.60 36.39
N ARG A 36 -24.89 10.12 37.45
CA ARG A 36 -24.27 9.17 38.38
C ARG A 36 -24.33 7.80 37.67
N GLU A 37 -23.38 7.35 36.86
CA GLU A 37 -22.02 7.82 36.55
C GLU A 37 -21.80 7.83 35.01
N PRO A 38 -20.86 8.59 34.40
CA PRO A 38 -20.63 8.52 32.95
C PRO A 38 -19.50 7.54 32.56
N LEU A 39 -18.32 7.68 33.18
CA LEU A 39 -17.08 6.94 32.88
C LEU A 39 -16.15 6.51 34.06
N PRO A 40 -16.41 6.73 35.39
CA PRO A 40 -15.45 6.40 36.45
C PRO A 40 -15.01 4.93 36.54
N THR A 41 -15.87 3.98 36.16
CA THR A 41 -15.61 2.53 36.28
C THR A 41 -14.53 1.99 35.33
N ARG A 42 -13.99 2.83 34.45
CA ARG A 42 -13.08 2.44 33.35
C ARG A 42 -11.90 3.42 33.17
N PRO A 43 -11.12 3.74 34.23
CA PRO A 43 -10.11 4.81 34.18
C PRO A 43 -9.04 4.59 33.11
N LEU A 44 -8.67 3.33 32.86
CA LEU A 44 -7.66 2.96 31.86
C LEU A 44 -8.08 3.29 30.42
N VAL A 45 -9.39 3.39 30.13
CA VAL A 45 -9.88 3.85 28.82
C VAL A 45 -9.54 5.34 28.61
N VAL A 46 -9.64 6.15 29.67
CA VAL A 46 -9.31 7.58 29.61
C VAL A 46 -7.79 7.79 29.48
N VAL A 47 -7.00 6.98 30.19
CA VAL A 47 -5.52 6.95 30.04
C VAL A 47 -5.11 6.53 28.63
N ALA A 48 -5.73 5.49 28.06
CA ALA A 48 -5.47 5.04 26.69
C ALA A 48 -5.84 6.12 25.66
N ALA A 49 -6.95 6.85 25.87
CA ALA A 49 -7.34 7.97 25.01
C ALA A 49 -6.34 9.14 25.08
N ALA A 50 -5.89 9.54 26.27
CA ALA A 50 -4.88 10.58 26.43
C ALA A 50 -3.54 10.20 25.78
N LEU A 51 -3.12 8.94 25.94
CA LEU A 51 -1.92 8.39 25.29
C LEU A 51 -2.07 8.42 23.75
N ALA A 52 -3.20 7.98 23.20
CA ALA A 52 -3.48 8.03 21.76
C ALA A 52 -3.54 9.46 21.20
N VAL A 53 -4.08 10.43 21.95
CA VAL A 53 -4.03 11.85 21.57
C VAL A 53 -2.58 12.35 21.50
N GLY A 54 -1.74 11.99 22.48
CA GLY A 54 -0.31 12.30 22.45
C GLY A 54 0.42 11.74 21.23
N THR A 55 0.18 10.46 20.93
CA THR A 55 0.71 9.78 19.74
C THR A 55 0.25 10.45 18.44
N ALA A 56 -1.04 10.79 18.33
CA ALA A 56 -1.59 11.46 17.16
C ALA A 56 -0.93 12.83 16.94
N LEU A 57 -0.85 13.66 17.99
CA LEU A 57 -0.25 15.00 17.92
C LEU A 57 1.22 14.94 17.50
N ALA A 58 2.02 14.00 18.00
CA ALA A 58 3.45 13.91 17.68
C ALA A 58 3.76 13.38 16.27
N ILE A 59 2.84 12.62 15.65
CA ILE A 59 2.94 12.19 14.25
C ILE A 59 2.46 13.31 13.32
N LEU A 60 1.30 13.90 13.59
CA LEU A 60 0.67 14.94 12.75
C LEU A 60 1.38 16.30 12.81
N LEU A 61 1.93 16.68 13.96
CA LEU A 61 2.63 17.96 14.17
C LEU A 61 4.14 17.73 14.41
N PRO A 62 5.02 18.63 13.96
CA PRO A 62 6.47 18.52 14.13
C PRO A 62 6.94 18.87 15.56
N LEU A 63 6.32 18.28 16.58
CA LEU A 63 6.63 18.54 17.99
C LEU A 63 8.01 17.97 18.37
N PRO A 64 8.96 18.77 18.87
CA PRO A 64 10.25 18.26 19.32
C PRO A 64 10.10 17.49 20.65
N ALA A 65 10.70 16.30 20.72
CA ALA A 65 10.53 15.38 21.85
C ALA A 65 10.91 15.99 23.21
N LEU A 66 11.97 16.81 23.26
CA LEU A 66 12.42 17.49 24.49
C LEU A 66 11.38 18.48 25.04
N ALA A 67 10.68 19.23 24.17
CA ALA A 67 9.62 20.14 24.62
C ALA A 67 8.42 19.36 25.18
N CYS A 68 8.06 18.24 24.54
CA CYS A 68 7.00 17.36 25.03
C CYS A 68 7.35 16.74 26.40
N TRP A 69 8.61 16.34 26.61
CA TRP A 69 9.08 15.91 27.94
C TRP A 69 9.04 17.03 28.98
N GLY A 70 9.41 18.27 28.61
CA GLY A 70 9.29 19.44 29.49
C GLY A 70 7.85 19.72 29.93
N VAL A 71 6.89 19.66 29.00
CA VAL A 71 5.46 19.81 29.31
C VAL A 71 4.96 18.64 30.18
N ALA A 72 5.40 17.41 29.91
CA ALA A 72 5.04 16.25 30.72
C ALA A 72 5.52 16.38 32.17
N LEU A 73 6.78 16.78 32.37
CA LEU A 73 7.35 17.01 33.69
C LEU A 73 6.67 18.16 34.42
N GLY A 74 6.43 19.29 33.74
CA GLY A 74 5.71 20.43 34.32
C GLY A 74 4.28 20.08 34.74
N ALA A 75 3.56 19.32 33.93
CA ALA A 75 2.22 18.84 34.26
C ALA A 75 2.22 17.85 35.44
N LEU A 76 3.24 16.98 35.55
CA LEU A 76 3.39 16.04 36.66
C LEU A 76 3.76 16.76 37.97
N LEU A 77 4.60 17.80 37.93
CA LEU A 77 4.92 18.65 39.09
C LEU A 77 3.73 19.49 39.54
N ALA A 78 2.95 20.03 38.60
CA ALA A 78 1.68 20.71 38.93
C ALA A 78 0.64 19.72 39.50
N TRP A 79 0.66 18.46 39.05
CA TRP A 79 -0.20 17.41 39.59
C TRP A 79 0.14 17.08 41.04
N THR A 80 1.41 16.89 41.43
CA THR A 80 1.74 16.54 42.83
C THR A 80 1.29 17.60 43.84
N VAL A 81 1.36 18.89 43.47
CA VAL A 81 0.85 20.00 44.30
C VAL A 81 -0.67 19.96 44.46
N LEU A 82 -1.42 19.58 43.42
CA LEU A 82 -2.90 19.61 43.40
C LEU A 82 -3.57 18.27 43.73
N ALA A 83 -2.82 17.17 43.80
CA ALA A 83 -3.33 15.83 44.04
C ALA A 83 -4.00 15.67 45.42
N GLY A 84 -3.45 16.32 46.45
CA GLY A 84 -3.97 16.25 47.82
C GLY A 84 -5.39 16.79 48.00
N GLY A 85 -5.88 17.63 47.07
CA GLY A 85 -7.23 18.20 47.10
C GLY A 85 -8.29 17.40 46.32
N GLY A 86 -7.95 16.24 45.73
CA GLY A 86 -8.89 15.42 44.95
C GLY A 86 -9.48 16.12 43.71
N SER A 87 -8.83 17.19 43.23
CA SER A 87 -9.40 18.11 42.25
C SER A 87 -9.51 17.54 40.83
N THR A 88 -10.54 17.95 40.10
CA THR A 88 -10.67 17.66 38.65
C THR A 88 -9.49 18.22 37.85
N ALA A 89 -8.92 19.35 38.29
CA ALA A 89 -7.70 19.94 37.74
C ALA A 89 -6.49 19.00 37.85
N ALA A 90 -6.30 18.33 38.99
CA ALA A 90 -5.26 17.31 39.14
C ALA A 90 -5.50 16.13 38.17
N GLY A 91 -6.75 15.65 38.04
CA GLY A 91 -7.11 14.62 37.06
C GLY A 91 -6.75 15.00 35.62
N LEU A 92 -7.02 16.25 35.22
CA LEU A 92 -6.66 16.77 33.90
C LEU A 92 -5.14 16.92 33.72
N LEU A 93 -4.41 17.41 34.72
CA LEU A 93 -2.95 17.53 34.67
C LEU A 93 -2.25 16.18 34.50
N LEU A 94 -2.74 15.13 35.17
CA LEU A 94 -2.22 13.77 34.98
C LEU A 94 -2.47 13.26 33.55
N LEU A 95 -3.62 13.56 32.95
CA LEU A 95 -3.90 13.20 31.55
C LEU A 95 -3.03 14.01 30.57
N VAL A 96 -2.73 15.29 30.86
CA VAL A 96 -1.76 16.10 30.09
C VAL A 96 -0.35 15.54 30.22
N ALA A 97 0.07 15.09 31.40
CA ALA A 97 1.36 14.45 31.61
C ALA A 97 1.49 13.13 30.82
N VAL A 98 0.44 12.30 30.79
CA VAL A 98 0.38 11.07 29.97
C VAL A 98 0.42 11.40 28.47
N ALA A 99 -0.40 12.35 28.00
CA ALA A 99 -0.43 12.74 26.59
C ALA A 99 0.90 13.34 26.13
N SER A 100 1.54 14.18 26.95
CA SER A 100 2.82 14.81 26.62
C SER A 100 3.99 13.83 26.67
N SER A 101 3.98 12.86 27.61
CA SER A 101 4.96 11.76 27.63
C SER A 101 4.82 10.87 26.39
N SER A 102 3.58 10.54 26.02
CA SER A 102 3.28 9.79 24.79
C SER A 102 3.73 10.54 23.54
N ALA A 103 3.48 11.85 23.47
CA ALA A 103 3.93 12.70 22.37
C ALA A 103 5.47 12.77 22.31
N ALA A 104 6.15 12.86 23.45
CA ALA A 104 7.61 12.88 23.52
C ALA A 104 8.23 11.57 23.00
N TRP A 105 7.75 10.43 23.51
CA TRP A 105 8.18 9.10 23.09
C TRP A 105 7.87 8.82 21.61
N THR A 106 6.66 9.17 21.17
CA THR A 106 6.23 9.04 19.77
C THR A 106 7.10 9.90 18.85
N SER A 107 7.39 11.15 19.24
CA SER A 107 8.29 12.03 18.48
C SER A 107 9.70 11.44 18.39
N ALA A 108 10.25 10.91 19.48
CA ALA A 108 11.54 10.22 19.46
C ALA A 108 11.53 9.00 18.51
N GLN A 109 10.56 8.10 18.64
CA GLN A 109 10.47 6.89 17.79
C GLN A 109 10.20 7.20 16.32
N TRP A 110 9.40 8.24 16.02
CA TRP A 110 9.04 8.61 14.65
C TRP A 110 10.06 9.53 13.97
N ARG A 111 10.86 10.30 14.72
CA ARG A 111 11.70 11.38 14.16
C ARG A 111 13.20 11.20 14.39
N LEU A 112 13.64 10.56 15.47
CA LEU A 112 15.06 10.39 15.79
C LEU A 112 15.55 9.03 15.28
N PHE A 113 16.35 9.05 14.22
CA PHE A 113 17.07 7.90 13.66
C PHE A 113 18.58 8.10 13.88
N PRO A 114 19.40 7.06 13.75
CA PRO A 114 20.86 7.20 13.76
C PRO A 114 21.32 8.15 12.64
N ALA A 115 22.41 8.88 12.89
CA ALA A 115 23.01 9.77 11.88
C ALA A 115 23.79 9.00 10.80
N ASP A 116 24.15 7.74 11.09
CA ASP A 116 24.86 6.80 10.23
C ASP A 116 23.93 5.75 9.58
N ASP A 117 22.60 5.93 9.63
CA ASP A 117 21.65 5.05 8.96
C ASP A 117 21.86 5.09 7.44
N LEU A 118 21.98 3.92 6.81
CA LEU A 118 22.22 3.77 5.36
C LEU A 118 21.25 4.61 4.51
N ALA A 119 20.01 4.83 4.96
CA ALA A 119 19.01 5.58 4.20
C ALA A 119 19.31 7.09 4.01
N TRP A 120 20.39 7.60 4.62
CA TRP A 120 20.89 8.96 4.40
C TRP A 120 21.89 9.08 3.25
N SER A 121 22.59 8.01 2.87
CA SER A 121 23.38 7.97 1.61
C SER A 121 22.53 7.57 0.40
N LEU A 122 21.30 7.08 0.61
CA LEU A 122 20.39 6.66 -0.45
C LEU A 122 19.41 7.76 -0.88
N GLY A 123 19.26 7.92 -2.19
CA GLY A 123 18.20 8.70 -2.81
C GLY A 123 16.93 7.87 -3.04
N ASP A 124 15.93 8.51 -3.67
CA ASP A 124 14.69 7.85 -4.10
C ASP A 124 14.88 7.16 -5.48
N LEU A 125 16.08 7.25 -6.08
CA LEU A 125 16.53 6.52 -7.27
C LEU A 125 17.50 5.38 -6.87
N PRO A 126 17.53 4.23 -7.57
CA PRO A 126 18.44 3.12 -7.24
C PRO A 126 19.91 3.43 -7.58
N VAL A 127 20.80 3.28 -6.61
CA VAL A 127 22.26 3.44 -6.77
C VAL A 127 23.00 2.13 -6.46
N PRO A 128 24.06 1.76 -7.20
CA PRO A 128 24.83 0.55 -6.92
C PRO A 128 25.57 0.66 -5.58
N LEU A 129 25.59 -0.42 -4.80
CA LEU A 129 26.29 -0.51 -3.52
C LEU A 129 26.72 -1.93 -3.18
N VAL A 130 27.62 -2.04 -2.20
CA VAL A 130 27.89 -3.28 -1.48
C VAL A 130 27.76 -3.01 0.02
N VAL A 131 27.03 -3.85 0.74
CA VAL A 131 26.88 -3.77 2.20
C VAL A 131 27.25 -5.08 2.88
N GLU A 132 27.62 -4.98 4.16
CA GLU A 132 27.62 -6.10 5.09
C GLU A 132 26.61 -5.86 6.21
N GLY A 133 25.95 -6.93 6.64
CA GLY A 133 24.96 -6.89 7.71
C GLY A 133 24.60 -8.27 8.24
N SER A 134 23.79 -8.34 9.29
CA SER A 134 23.28 -9.59 9.84
C SER A 134 21.83 -9.87 9.43
N LEU A 135 21.55 -11.11 9.04
CA LEU A 135 20.22 -11.54 8.60
C LEU A 135 19.25 -11.63 9.79
N LEU A 136 18.11 -10.93 9.72
CA LEU A 136 17.09 -10.86 10.77
C LEU A 136 15.84 -11.71 10.48
N GLU A 137 15.42 -11.79 9.22
CA GLU A 137 14.34 -12.65 8.71
C GLU A 137 14.90 -13.43 7.52
N SER A 138 14.67 -14.75 7.44
CA SER A 138 15.09 -15.59 6.31
C SER A 138 14.42 -15.17 5.00
N PRO A 139 15.03 -15.45 3.83
CA PRO A 139 14.39 -15.26 2.52
C PRO A 139 13.03 -15.97 2.44
N ARG A 140 11.99 -15.21 2.12
CA ARG A 140 10.66 -15.73 1.79
C ARG A 140 10.26 -15.37 0.37
N GLU A 141 9.58 -16.27 -0.31
CA GLU A 141 9.06 -16.02 -1.65
C GLU A 141 7.98 -14.92 -1.66
N LEU A 142 8.10 -13.98 -2.60
CA LEU A 142 7.09 -12.97 -2.86
C LEU A 142 5.98 -13.55 -3.75
N PRO A 143 4.72 -13.05 -3.65
CA PRO A 143 3.60 -13.62 -4.40
C PRO A 143 3.80 -13.49 -5.92
N ARG A 144 4.01 -14.62 -6.62
CA ARG A 144 4.05 -14.63 -8.08
C ARG A 144 2.66 -14.36 -8.65
N SER A 145 2.62 -13.67 -9.79
CA SER A 145 1.48 -13.73 -10.69
C SER A 145 1.79 -14.75 -11.78
N ALA A 146 0.89 -15.71 -12.01
CA ALA A 146 0.95 -16.60 -13.19
C ALA A 146 0.31 -15.97 -14.44
N ASP A 147 -0.02 -14.68 -14.35
CA ASP A 147 -0.75 -13.89 -15.32
C ASP A 147 0.24 -13.22 -16.28
N PRO A 148 0.25 -13.55 -17.59
CA PRO A 148 1.24 -13.01 -18.53
C PRO A 148 1.12 -11.49 -18.70
N LEU A 149 -0.05 -10.90 -18.43
CA LEU A 149 -0.22 -9.45 -18.40
C LEU A 149 0.52 -8.81 -17.23
N ARG A 150 0.38 -9.38 -16.03
CA ARG A 150 0.94 -8.82 -14.79
C ARG A 150 2.45 -9.06 -14.66
N GLY A 151 3.04 -9.89 -15.52
CA GLY A 151 4.49 -10.03 -15.68
C GLY A 151 4.90 -11.35 -16.33
N GLY A 152 4.78 -11.46 -17.66
CA GLY A 152 5.27 -12.60 -18.43
C GLY A 152 6.73 -12.95 -18.09
N SER A 153 6.94 -14.17 -17.57
CA SER A 153 8.27 -14.70 -17.18
C SER A 153 9.12 -13.80 -16.28
N LEU A 154 8.53 -12.98 -15.41
CA LEU A 154 9.29 -12.41 -14.29
C LEU A 154 9.87 -13.56 -13.45
N PRO A 155 11.18 -13.52 -13.07
CA PRO A 155 11.78 -14.56 -12.27
C PRO A 155 11.09 -14.65 -10.89
N PRO A 156 11.17 -15.80 -10.20
CA PRO A 156 10.82 -15.86 -8.78
C PRO A 156 11.56 -14.75 -8.03
N THR A 157 10.87 -14.07 -7.12
CA THR A 157 11.47 -13.06 -6.26
C THR A 157 11.30 -13.46 -4.80
N SER A 158 12.26 -13.11 -3.96
CA SER A 158 12.19 -13.33 -2.53
C SER A 158 12.63 -12.09 -1.76
N GLU A 159 12.10 -11.91 -0.55
CA GLU A 159 12.49 -10.83 0.36
C GLU A 159 13.06 -11.36 1.67
N CYS A 160 14.12 -10.71 2.16
CA CYS A 160 14.68 -10.93 3.50
C CYS A 160 14.98 -9.59 4.20
N LEU A 161 15.25 -9.63 5.51
CA LEU A 161 15.52 -8.42 6.30
C LEU A 161 16.96 -8.42 6.82
N LEU A 162 17.72 -7.37 6.52
CA LEU A 162 19.12 -7.21 6.92
C LEU A 162 19.27 -6.05 7.93
N ALA A 163 19.97 -6.30 9.04
CA ALA A 163 20.54 -5.23 9.87
C ALA A 163 21.88 -4.83 9.29
N VAL A 164 22.00 -3.61 8.75
CA VAL A 164 23.23 -3.16 8.09
C VAL A 164 24.27 -2.78 9.15
N ALA A 165 25.53 -3.15 8.92
CA ALA A 165 26.67 -2.86 9.79
C ALA A 165 27.82 -2.13 9.09
N ALA A 166 27.96 -2.31 7.76
CA ALA A 166 28.93 -1.57 6.96
C ALA A 166 28.46 -1.40 5.51
N VAL A 167 28.95 -0.34 4.85
CA VAL A 167 28.81 -0.10 3.41
C VAL A 167 30.19 0.12 2.80
N ARG A 168 30.40 -0.34 1.57
CA ARG A 168 31.63 -0.13 0.83
C ARG A 168 31.54 1.15 0.00
N ASP A 169 32.42 2.10 0.27
CA ASP A 169 32.65 3.29 -0.58
C ASP A 169 34.01 3.16 -1.28
N GLY A 170 33.95 2.89 -2.59
CA GLY A 170 35.11 2.52 -3.41
C GLY A 170 35.78 1.24 -2.91
N GLU A 171 37.01 1.37 -2.39
CA GLU A 171 37.76 0.28 -1.77
C GLU A 171 37.59 0.22 -0.25
N SER A 172 37.10 1.30 0.37
CA SER A 172 36.98 1.44 1.81
C SER A 172 35.66 0.89 2.35
N TRP A 173 35.69 0.18 3.47
CA TRP A 173 34.49 -0.12 4.25
C TRP A 173 34.26 0.97 5.29
N ARG A 174 33.03 1.50 5.36
CA ARG A 174 32.60 2.43 6.41
C ARG A 174 31.51 1.80 7.26
N PRO A 175 31.56 1.95 8.60
CA PRO A 175 30.47 1.52 9.46
C PRO A 175 29.23 2.38 9.17
N VAL A 176 28.07 1.73 9.10
CA VAL A 176 26.74 2.36 8.98
C VAL A 176 25.74 1.50 9.75
N SER A 177 24.62 2.09 10.13
CA SER A 177 23.55 1.41 10.84
C SER A 177 22.25 1.37 10.02
N GLY A 178 21.15 1.02 10.68
CA GLY A 178 19.82 0.93 10.07
C GLY A 178 19.44 -0.48 9.63
N ARG A 179 18.33 -0.55 8.88
CA ARG A 179 17.79 -1.81 8.34
C ARG A 179 17.44 -1.65 6.87
N ALA A 180 17.69 -2.72 6.12
CA ALA A 180 17.34 -2.83 4.71
C ALA A 180 16.44 -4.05 4.46
N VAL A 181 15.38 -3.88 3.67
CA VAL A 181 14.74 -5.01 2.99
C VAL A 181 15.61 -5.35 1.79
N VAL A 182 16.06 -6.61 1.70
CA VAL A 182 16.76 -7.10 0.51
C VAL A 182 15.76 -7.88 -0.33
N ILE A 183 15.59 -7.47 -1.58
CA ILE A 183 14.76 -8.15 -2.59
C ILE A 183 15.71 -8.85 -3.55
N VAL A 184 15.60 -10.17 -3.63
CA VAL A 184 16.39 -11.04 -4.49
C VAL A 184 15.55 -11.40 -5.70
N ASP A 185 16.07 -11.21 -6.91
CA ASP A 185 15.47 -11.67 -8.16
C ASP A 185 15.71 -13.18 -8.40
N GLY A 186 15.50 -13.98 -7.34
CA GLY A 186 15.58 -15.43 -7.33
C GLY A 186 14.65 -16.08 -6.28
N PRO A 187 14.54 -17.42 -6.29
CA PRO A 187 13.78 -18.16 -5.28
C PRO A 187 14.38 -17.96 -3.87
N PRO A 188 13.63 -18.24 -2.79
CA PRO A 188 14.13 -18.07 -1.42
C PRO A 188 15.31 -19.02 -1.14
N SER A 189 16.46 -18.43 -0.87
CA SER A 189 17.71 -19.12 -0.57
C SER A 189 17.80 -19.60 0.90
N ALA A 190 18.58 -20.65 1.14
CA ALA A 190 18.69 -21.33 2.44
C ALA A 190 19.61 -20.61 3.45
N LEU A 191 19.46 -19.29 3.58
CA LEU A 191 20.35 -18.44 4.39
C LEU A 191 19.95 -18.46 5.89
N PRO A 192 20.85 -18.86 6.81
CA PRO A 192 20.49 -19.01 8.21
C PRO A 192 20.44 -17.68 8.97
N VAL A 193 19.33 -17.40 9.67
CA VAL A 193 19.13 -16.19 10.49
C VAL A 193 20.28 -15.99 11.49
N GLY A 194 20.82 -14.78 11.52
CA GLY A 194 21.99 -14.41 12.31
C GLY A 194 23.33 -14.52 11.57
N ALA A 195 23.37 -15.09 10.37
CA ALA A 195 24.56 -15.01 9.51
C ALA A 195 24.89 -13.56 9.13
N ARG A 196 26.20 -13.26 9.03
CA ARG A 196 26.72 -12.04 8.43
C ARG A 196 26.80 -12.24 6.92
N LEU A 197 25.99 -11.49 6.18
CA LEU A 197 25.95 -11.51 4.73
C LEU A 197 26.68 -10.30 4.16
N ARG A 198 27.38 -10.49 3.04
CA ARG A 198 27.79 -9.44 2.10
C ARG A 198 26.83 -9.47 0.91
N VAL A 199 26.37 -8.29 0.51
CA VAL A 199 25.26 -8.12 -0.45
C VAL A 199 25.67 -7.09 -1.49
N TRP A 200 25.69 -7.49 -2.76
CA TRP A 200 25.94 -6.60 -3.91
C TRP A 200 24.61 -6.29 -4.61
N GLY A 201 24.29 -5.02 -4.84
CA GLY A 201 22.99 -4.68 -5.43
C GLY A 201 22.79 -3.20 -5.68
N ARG A 202 21.52 -2.82 -5.85
CA ARG A 202 21.09 -1.42 -5.99
C ARG A 202 20.24 -1.01 -4.80
N GLY A 203 20.73 -0.06 -4.01
CA GLY A 203 20.03 0.53 -2.88
C GLY A 203 19.18 1.72 -3.28
N LEU A 204 18.01 1.87 -2.66
CA LEU A 204 17.19 3.08 -2.67
C LEU A 204 16.51 3.28 -1.31
N ARG A 205 16.03 4.49 -1.06
CA ARG A 205 15.09 4.80 0.03
C ARG A 205 13.65 4.76 -0.52
N PRO A 206 12.66 4.21 0.23
CA PRO A 206 11.26 4.30 -0.16
C PRO A 206 10.78 5.74 -0.37
N GLY A 207 10.37 6.04 -1.62
CA GLY A 207 9.79 7.33 -2.00
C GLY A 207 8.40 7.55 -1.40
N SER A 208 7.98 8.82 -1.37
CA SER A 208 6.58 9.18 -1.03
C SER A 208 5.60 8.73 -2.13
N PRO A 209 4.29 8.62 -1.84
CA PRO A 209 3.25 8.44 -2.86
C PRO A 209 3.45 9.35 -4.06
N GLY A 210 3.51 8.74 -5.26
CA GLY A 210 3.57 9.48 -6.52
C GLY A 210 2.18 9.94 -6.95
N ASN A 211 1.15 9.18 -6.59
CA ASN A 211 -0.23 9.40 -7.00
C ASN A 211 -1.14 9.77 -5.82
N PRO A 212 -2.22 10.53 -6.05
CA PRO A 212 -3.29 10.66 -5.07
C PRO A 212 -3.92 9.28 -4.77
N GLY A 213 -4.39 9.08 -3.53
CA GLY A 213 -4.91 7.80 -3.04
C GLY A 213 -3.86 6.68 -2.82
N GLU A 214 -2.64 6.82 -3.33
CA GLU A 214 -1.62 5.78 -3.27
C GLU A 214 -1.07 5.54 -1.86
N PHE A 215 -0.78 4.27 -1.55
CA PHE A 215 -0.32 3.84 -0.23
C PHE A 215 1.08 4.40 0.12
N ASP A 216 1.20 5.07 1.27
CA ASP A 216 2.47 5.66 1.73
C ASP A 216 3.47 4.62 2.24
N GLN A 217 4.24 4.07 1.32
CA GLN A 217 5.36 3.18 1.59
C GLN A 217 6.45 3.85 2.45
N ARG A 218 6.67 5.17 2.34
CA ARG A 218 7.67 5.90 3.13
C ARG A 218 7.24 6.03 4.58
N ALA A 219 5.96 6.31 4.85
CA ALA A 219 5.39 6.26 6.20
C ALA A 219 5.40 4.84 6.78
N ARG A 220 5.09 3.81 5.99
CA ARG A 220 5.20 2.40 6.39
C ARG A 220 6.64 2.03 6.78
N ALA A 221 7.60 2.31 5.90
CA ALA A 221 9.04 2.07 6.09
C ALA A 221 9.56 2.76 7.38
N ARG A 222 9.19 4.02 7.57
CA ARG A 222 9.48 4.81 8.76
C ARG A 222 8.90 4.21 10.03
N GLY A 223 7.65 3.74 9.99
CA GLY A 223 7.00 3.06 11.11
C GLY A 223 7.61 1.70 11.47
N ALA A 224 8.05 0.94 10.46
CA ALA A 224 8.78 -0.32 10.63
C ALA A 224 10.26 -0.13 11.03
N ARG A 225 10.74 1.12 11.06
CA ARG A 225 12.15 1.50 11.27
C ARG A 225 13.11 0.78 10.31
N CYS A 226 12.69 0.65 9.06
CA CYS A 226 13.46 0.06 7.96
C CYS A 226 13.39 1.02 6.78
N LEU A 227 14.43 1.84 6.60
CA LEU A 227 14.41 2.98 5.68
C LEU A 227 15.13 2.71 4.34
N SER A 228 15.78 1.55 4.20
CA SER A 228 16.49 1.17 2.97
C SER A 228 15.81 -0.02 2.28
N VAL A 229 15.87 -0.05 0.96
CA VAL A 229 15.53 -1.22 0.13
C VAL A 229 16.70 -1.49 -0.81
N ILE A 230 17.17 -2.72 -0.87
CA ILE A 230 18.26 -3.16 -1.75
C ILE A 230 17.70 -4.23 -2.68
N ARG A 231 17.83 -4.06 -4.00
CA ARG A 231 17.50 -5.11 -4.97
C ARG A 231 18.78 -5.76 -5.50
N VAL A 232 18.82 -7.08 -5.53
CA VAL A 232 19.93 -7.89 -6.05
C VAL A 232 19.44 -8.81 -7.18
N PRO A 233 20.23 -9.05 -8.23
CA PRO A 233 19.79 -9.78 -9.42
C PRO A 233 19.67 -11.30 -9.24
N GLY A 234 20.17 -11.86 -8.14
CA GLY A 234 20.12 -13.29 -7.85
C GLY A 234 20.83 -13.67 -6.54
N GLU A 235 20.95 -14.97 -6.28
CA GLU A 235 21.57 -15.50 -5.05
C GLU A 235 23.11 -15.42 -5.10
N GLU A 236 23.72 -15.46 -6.28
CA GLU A 236 25.16 -15.24 -6.50
C GLU A 236 25.65 -13.85 -6.05
N SER A 237 24.72 -12.92 -5.86
CA SER A 237 24.94 -11.58 -5.31
C SER A 237 24.86 -11.52 -3.76
N LEU A 238 24.90 -12.69 -3.10
CA LEU A 238 24.86 -12.86 -1.64
C LEU A 238 25.99 -13.81 -1.18
N GLU A 239 26.88 -13.34 -0.30
CA GLU A 239 27.98 -14.13 0.28
C GLU A 239 27.80 -14.26 1.79
N ILE A 240 27.92 -15.48 2.34
CA ILE A 240 27.98 -15.69 3.79
C ILE A 240 29.41 -15.42 4.28
N VAL A 241 29.64 -14.24 4.83
CA VAL A 241 30.94 -13.83 5.41
C VAL A 241 31.21 -14.54 6.74
N ALA A 242 30.17 -14.76 7.55
CA ALA A 242 30.28 -15.54 8.79
C ALA A 242 28.94 -16.16 9.20
N LEU A 243 28.99 -17.39 9.72
CA LEU A 243 27.85 -18.03 10.39
C LEU A 243 27.73 -17.54 11.85
N PRO A 244 26.53 -17.56 12.45
CA PRO A 244 26.38 -17.19 13.86
C PRO A 244 27.01 -18.27 14.75
N ALA A 245 27.94 -17.85 15.63
CA ALA A 245 28.70 -18.77 16.49
C ALA A 245 27.83 -19.57 17.49
N TRP A 246 26.59 -19.13 17.73
CA TRP A 246 25.62 -19.81 18.59
C TRP A 246 24.22 -19.74 17.93
N PRO A 247 23.37 -20.77 18.09
CA PRO A 247 22.01 -20.75 17.58
C PRO A 247 21.18 -19.66 18.28
N THR A 248 20.89 -18.57 17.57
CA THR A 248 20.09 -17.45 18.12
C THR A 248 18.64 -17.88 18.38
N GLY A 249 17.98 -17.26 19.36
CA GLY A 249 16.56 -17.51 19.62
C GLY A 249 15.66 -17.21 18.41
N VAL A 250 16.04 -16.22 17.60
CA VAL A 250 15.35 -15.90 16.33
C VAL A 250 15.55 -17.04 15.32
N GLY A 251 16.79 -17.53 15.14
CA GLY A 251 17.08 -18.67 14.28
C GLY A 251 16.53 -20.01 14.78
N LEU A 252 16.16 -20.14 16.05
CA LEU A 252 15.35 -21.26 16.54
C LEU A 252 13.88 -21.11 16.12
N LEU A 253 13.27 -19.94 16.35
CA LEU A 253 11.89 -19.66 15.93
C LEU A 253 11.72 -19.80 14.41
N ASP A 254 12.71 -19.36 13.64
CA ASP A 254 12.69 -19.46 12.19
C ASP A 254 12.76 -20.90 11.68
N ARG A 255 13.65 -21.73 12.24
CA ARG A 255 13.68 -23.19 11.97
C ARG A 255 12.38 -23.90 12.38
N LEU A 256 11.72 -23.45 13.46
CA LEU A 256 10.40 -23.96 13.85
C LEU A 256 9.31 -23.55 12.85
N ARG A 257 9.36 -22.35 12.26
CA ARG A 257 8.46 -21.96 11.16
C ARG A 257 8.72 -22.80 9.92
N ALA A 258 9.96 -22.91 9.47
CA ALA A 258 10.33 -23.66 8.27
C ALA A 258 9.96 -25.14 8.38
N GLY A 259 10.29 -25.79 9.50
CA GLY A 259 9.87 -27.16 9.79
C GLY A 259 8.35 -27.32 9.89
N GLY A 260 7.64 -26.34 10.45
CA GLY A 260 6.18 -26.33 10.48
C GLY A 260 5.52 -26.16 9.12
N ALA A 261 6.05 -25.27 8.27
CA ALA A 261 5.56 -25.05 6.92
C ALA A 261 5.78 -26.32 6.06
N LEU A 262 6.95 -26.96 6.19
CA LEU A 262 7.23 -28.26 5.57
C LEU A 262 6.29 -29.36 6.08
N ALA A 263 6.03 -29.42 7.39
CA ALA A 263 5.09 -30.38 7.98
C ALA A 263 3.65 -30.18 7.46
N LEU A 264 3.21 -28.93 7.23
CA LEU A 264 1.92 -28.66 6.59
C LEU A 264 1.94 -29.02 5.10
N ALA A 265 2.99 -28.65 4.36
CA ALA A 265 3.13 -28.97 2.94
C ALA A 265 3.14 -30.49 2.63
N ASN A 266 3.62 -31.31 3.57
CA ASN A 266 3.63 -32.77 3.46
C ASN A 266 2.27 -33.43 3.75
N HIS A 267 1.30 -32.73 4.35
CA HIS A 267 0.02 -33.31 4.81
C HIS A 267 -1.23 -32.52 4.36
N VAL A 268 -1.06 -31.42 3.62
CA VAL A 268 -2.12 -30.56 3.06
C VAL A 268 -1.90 -30.46 1.55
N SER A 269 -2.96 -30.27 0.75
CA SER A 269 -2.82 -30.12 -0.71
C SER A 269 -1.86 -28.97 -1.06
N PRO A 270 -0.97 -29.11 -2.06
CA PRO A 270 -0.08 -28.02 -2.47
C PRO A 270 -0.81 -26.71 -2.82
N ALA A 271 -2.06 -26.79 -3.32
CA ALA A 271 -2.90 -25.63 -3.61
C ALA A 271 -3.42 -24.90 -2.34
N ARG A 272 -3.38 -25.54 -1.17
CA ARG A 272 -3.88 -25.02 0.12
C ARG A 272 -2.81 -24.93 1.21
N ALA A 273 -1.64 -25.55 1.05
CA ALA A 273 -0.54 -25.47 2.01
C ALA A 273 -0.12 -24.03 2.35
N PRO A 274 -0.01 -23.07 1.40
CA PRO A 274 0.28 -21.66 1.73
C PRO A 274 -0.83 -20.99 2.55
N LEU A 275 -2.09 -21.40 2.35
CA LEU A 275 -3.23 -20.90 3.14
C LEU A 275 -3.21 -21.49 4.56
N ALA A 276 -2.87 -22.77 4.71
CA ALA A 276 -2.69 -23.42 6.01
C ALA A 276 -1.52 -22.83 6.80
N SER A 277 -0.37 -22.64 6.16
CA SER A 277 0.83 -22.05 6.78
C SER A 277 0.55 -20.61 7.24
N LYS A 278 -0.11 -19.80 6.39
CA LYS A 278 -0.55 -18.44 6.74
C LYS A 278 -1.56 -18.39 7.89
N LEU A 279 -2.51 -19.34 7.95
CA LEU A 279 -3.54 -19.41 9.00
C LEU A 279 -2.97 -19.85 10.36
N VAL A 280 -2.03 -20.80 10.36
CA VAL A 280 -1.57 -21.48 11.58
C VAL A 280 -0.25 -20.92 12.09
N LEU A 281 0.72 -20.67 11.21
CA LEU A 281 2.07 -20.18 11.53
C LEU A 281 2.25 -18.68 11.28
N GLY A 282 1.35 -18.05 10.52
CA GLY A 282 1.39 -16.62 10.22
C GLY A 282 2.45 -16.25 9.19
N THR A 283 2.93 -17.23 8.41
CA THR A 283 3.90 -16.99 7.35
C THR A 283 3.32 -16.07 6.29
N ARG A 284 4.18 -15.21 5.73
CA ARG A 284 3.81 -14.28 4.65
C ARG A 284 3.97 -14.92 3.27
N GLU A 285 3.71 -16.23 3.18
CA GLU A 285 3.81 -17.00 1.94
C GLU A 285 2.87 -16.47 0.85
N GLY A 286 3.32 -16.63 -0.40
CA GLY A 286 2.69 -16.09 -1.59
C GLY A 286 1.38 -16.79 -1.97
N LEU A 287 0.28 -16.41 -1.32
CA LEU A 287 -1.06 -16.69 -1.88
C LEU A 287 -1.19 -15.99 -3.25
N ALA A 288 -1.67 -16.73 -4.25
CA ALA A 288 -1.92 -16.19 -5.58
C ALA A 288 -2.92 -15.02 -5.52
N ALA A 289 -2.71 -13.97 -6.33
CA ALA A 289 -3.47 -12.72 -6.25
C ALA A 289 -4.99 -12.94 -6.21
N GLY A 290 -5.55 -13.63 -7.21
CA GLY A 290 -6.99 -13.90 -7.30
C GLY A 290 -7.60 -14.69 -6.13
N ALA A 291 -6.80 -15.40 -5.32
CA ALA A 291 -7.27 -15.95 -4.05
C ALA A 291 -7.44 -14.82 -3.02
N ILE A 292 -6.41 -13.99 -2.82
CA ILE A 292 -6.47 -12.82 -1.93
C ILE A 292 -7.65 -11.91 -2.33
N ASP A 293 -7.83 -11.66 -3.62
CA ASP A 293 -8.91 -10.82 -4.15
C ASP A 293 -10.30 -11.40 -3.82
N ALA A 294 -10.51 -12.72 -3.96
CA ALA A 294 -11.77 -13.38 -3.57
C ALA A 294 -12.07 -13.24 -2.06
N PHE A 295 -11.06 -13.37 -1.20
CA PHE A 295 -11.21 -13.10 0.23
C PHE A 295 -11.44 -11.60 0.53
N MET A 296 -10.88 -10.68 -0.25
CA MET A 296 -11.12 -9.24 -0.10
C MET A 296 -12.55 -8.85 -0.48
N VAL A 297 -13.02 -9.21 -1.68
CA VAL A 297 -14.36 -8.81 -2.15
C VAL A 297 -15.48 -9.39 -1.28
N THR A 298 -15.30 -10.59 -0.74
CA THR A 298 -16.28 -11.19 0.21
C THR A 298 -16.20 -10.65 1.64
N GLY A 299 -15.24 -9.77 1.96
CA GLY A 299 -15.02 -9.25 3.32
C GLY A 299 -14.34 -10.23 4.29
N THR A 300 -13.91 -11.40 3.80
CA THR A 300 -13.33 -12.49 4.59
C THR A 300 -11.81 -12.40 4.75
N VAL A 301 -11.13 -11.42 4.13
CA VAL A 301 -9.67 -11.19 4.17
C VAL A 301 -9.06 -11.13 5.57
N HIS A 302 -9.86 -10.78 6.59
CA HIS A 302 -9.45 -10.81 8.00
C HIS A 302 -9.14 -12.22 8.56
N ILE A 303 -9.45 -13.28 7.79
CA ILE A 303 -9.07 -14.67 8.03
C ILE A 303 -7.65 -14.96 7.50
N LEU A 304 -7.20 -14.24 6.46
CA LEU A 304 -5.85 -14.37 5.89
C LEU A 304 -4.75 -13.70 6.75
N SER A 305 -5.07 -13.32 7.99
CA SER A 305 -4.17 -12.77 9.00
C SER A 305 -4.54 -13.38 10.35
N ILE A 306 -3.54 -13.71 11.17
CA ILE A 306 -3.77 -14.36 12.47
C ILE A 306 -4.44 -13.37 13.44
N SER A 307 -5.76 -13.42 13.41
CA SER A 307 -6.66 -12.60 14.20
C SER A 307 -6.74 -13.09 15.66
N GLY A 308 -7.33 -12.28 16.54
CA GLY A 308 -7.49 -12.66 17.95
C GLY A 308 -8.32 -13.93 18.21
N LEU A 309 -9.11 -14.39 17.24
CA LEU A 309 -9.81 -15.68 17.29
C LEU A 309 -8.82 -16.84 17.35
N HIS A 310 -7.71 -16.76 16.62
CA HIS A 310 -6.70 -17.81 16.51
C HIS A 310 -6.02 -18.07 17.87
N VAL A 311 -5.60 -16.99 18.53
CA VAL A 311 -5.01 -17.04 19.89
C VAL A 311 -6.05 -17.49 20.92
N ALA A 312 -7.31 -17.08 20.79
CA ALA A 312 -8.39 -17.49 21.69
C ALA A 312 -8.73 -18.99 21.56
N LEU A 313 -8.73 -19.53 20.35
CA LEU A 313 -8.90 -20.97 20.08
C LEU A 313 -7.75 -21.79 20.68
N LEU A 314 -6.51 -21.36 20.47
CA LEU A 314 -5.34 -22.00 21.09
C LEU A 314 -5.41 -21.97 22.63
N ALA A 315 -5.70 -20.81 23.22
CA ALA A 315 -5.85 -20.68 24.68
C ALA A 315 -6.99 -21.57 25.21
N GLY A 316 -8.11 -21.66 24.50
CA GLY A 316 -9.23 -22.54 24.84
C GLY A 316 -8.85 -24.02 24.79
N ALA A 317 -8.17 -24.45 23.73
CA ALA A 317 -7.68 -25.82 23.58
C ALA A 317 -6.69 -26.19 24.71
N LEU A 318 -5.73 -25.31 25.02
CA LEU A 318 -4.78 -25.50 26.11
C LEU A 318 -5.46 -25.60 27.49
N VAL A 319 -6.52 -24.81 27.74
CA VAL A 319 -7.34 -24.92 28.97
C VAL A 319 -8.09 -26.26 29.02
N VAL A 320 -8.57 -26.78 27.89
CA VAL A 320 -9.22 -28.11 27.83
C VAL A 320 -8.20 -29.23 28.08
N ILE A 321 -7.04 -29.19 27.41
CA ILE A 321 -5.95 -30.16 27.59
C ILE A 321 -5.48 -30.18 29.05
N ALA A 322 -5.28 -29.01 29.67
CA ALA A 322 -4.86 -28.91 31.07
C ALA A 322 -5.91 -29.48 32.05
N ARG A 323 -7.22 -29.36 31.74
CA ARG A 323 -8.30 -29.98 32.53
C ARG A 323 -8.33 -31.51 32.36
N LEU A 324 -8.14 -32.02 31.14
CA LEU A 324 -8.08 -33.45 30.86
C LEU A 324 -6.87 -34.10 31.55
N ALA A 325 -5.72 -33.43 31.51
CA ALA A 325 -4.51 -33.78 32.27
C ALA A 325 -4.62 -33.53 33.79
N ARG A 326 -5.79 -33.10 34.29
CA ARG A 326 -6.10 -32.84 35.71
C ARG A 326 -5.14 -31.86 36.40
N LEU A 327 -4.52 -30.95 35.65
CA LEU A 327 -3.55 -29.98 36.19
C LEU A 327 -4.22 -29.02 37.20
N PRO A 328 -3.54 -28.69 38.31
CA PRO A 328 -4.03 -27.69 39.27
C PRO A 328 -4.10 -26.30 38.62
N ARG A 329 -5.09 -25.50 39.05
CA ARG A 329 -5.48 -24.25 38.38
C ARG A 329 -4.34 -23.25 38.18
N GLY A 330 -3.42 -23.11 39.15
CA GLY A 330 -2.27 -22.19 39.04
C GLY A 330 -1.34 -22.56 37.89
N PRO A 331 -0.66 -23.72 37.94
CA PRO A 331 0.17 -24.21 36.84
C PRO A 331 -0.54 -24.29 35.48
N ALA A 332 -1.83 -24.64 35.44
CA ALA A 332 -2.61 -24.62 34.20
C ALA A 332 -2.70 -23.21 33.57
N LEU A 333 -2.95 -22.16 34.37
CA LEU A 333 -2.99 -20.78 33.89
C LEU A 333 -1.61 -20.25 33.46
N VAL A 334 -0.54 -20.66 34.16
CA VAL A 334 0.85 -20.34 33.78
C VAL A 334 1.20 -21.01 32.46
N ALA A 335 0.91 -22.30 32.27
CA ALA A 335 1.15 -23.02 31.03
C ALA A 335 0.43 -22.39 29.83
N VAL A 336 -0.85 -22.00 30.00
CA VAL A 336 -1.61 -21.29 28.96
C VAL A 336 -0.96 -19.94 28.60
N ALA A 337 -0.53 -19.16 29.59
CA ALA A 337 0.13 -17.88 29.35
C ALA A 337 1.48 -18.03 28.64
N VAL A 338 2.32 -18.98 29.08
CA VAL A 338 3.64 -19.25 28.47
C VAL A 338 3.48 -19.76 27.04
N LEU A 339 2.62 -20.76 26.80
CA LEU A 339 2.44 -21.34 25.46
C LEU A 339 1.81 -20.36 24.47
N THR A 340 0.87 -19.51 24.88
CA THR A 340 0.34 -18.43 24.02
C THR A 340 1.36 -17.31 23.78
N GLY A 341 2.29 -17.08 24.71
CA GLY A 341 3.45 -16.23 24.52
C GLY A 341 4.45 -16.79 23.50
N LEU A 342 4.79 -18.09 23.61
CA LEU A 342 5.65 -18.79 22.66
C LEU A 342 5.02 -18.83 21.26
N TYR A 343 3.71 -19.07 21.16
CA TYR A 343 2.98 -19.01 19.89
C TYR A 343 3.00 -17.60 19.27
N MET A 344 2.79 -16.55 20.09
CA MET A 344 2.91 -15.17 19.63
C MET A 344 4.31 -14.88 19.04
N LEU A 345 5.39 -15.37 19.67
CA LEU A 345 6.75 -15.23 19.15
C LEU A 345 6.97 -16.06 17.87
N LEU A 346 6.44 -17.28 17.80
CA LEU A 346 6.47 -18.13 16.61
C LEU A 346 5.78 -17.44 15.41
N VAL A 347 4.63 -16.82 15.63
CA VAL A 347 3.88 -16.05 14.62
C VAL A 347 4.53 -14.69 14.28
N GLY A 348 5.60 -14.29 14.98
CA GLY A 348 6.30 -13.02 14.71
C GLY A 348 5.64 -11.78 15.34
N ALA A 349 4.76 -12.00 16.34
CA ALA A 349 4.18 -10.99 17.22
C ALA A 349 3.45 -9.81 16.53
N GLU A 350 2.80 -10.04 15.38
CA GLU A 350 1.98 -9.02 14.73
C GLU A 350 0.89 -8.46 15.68
N THR A 351 0.57 -7.17 15.54
CA THR A 351 -0.28 -6.42 16.48
C THR A 351 -1.62 -7.09 16.86
N PRO A 352 -2.37 -7.73 15.93
CA PRO A 352 -3.59 -8.45 16.28
C PRO A 352 -3.36 -9.62 17.24
N VAL A 353 -2.24 -10.34 17.06
CA VAL A 353 -1.78 -11.49 17.85
C VAL A 353 -1.28 -11.01 19.21
N LEU A 354 -0.35 -10.05 19.23
CA LEU A 354 0.21 -9.44 20.45
C LEU A 354 -0.90 -8.99 21.40
N ARG A 355 -1.86 -8.22 20.87
CA ARG A 355 -3.02 -7.74 21.62
C ARG A 355 -3.91 -8.88 22.13
N ALA A 356 -4.11 -9.94 21.35
CA ALA A 356 -4.92 -11.09 21.78
C ALA A 356 -4.21 -11.90 22.89
N THR A 357 -2.91 -12.11 22.77
CA THR A 357 -2.08 -12.74 23.82
C THR A 357 -2.08 -11.89 25.10
N LEU A 358 -1.99 -10.56 25.01
CA LEU A 358 -2.16 -9.67 26.16
C LEU A 358 -3.53 -9.81 26.83
N LEU A 359 -4.62 -9.95 26.06
CA LEU A 359 -5.96 -10.22 26.62
C LEU A 359 -6.04 -11.59 27.31
N VAL A 360 -5.40 -12.63 26.75
CA VAL A 360 -5.29 -13.96 27.40
C VAL A 360 -4.47 -13.88 28.67
N TRP A 361 -3.32 -13.20 28.68
CA TRP A 361 -2.49 -13.01 29.87
C TRP A 361 -3.24 -12.26 30.98
N LEU A 362 -3.99 -11.20 30.65
CA LEU A 362 -4.83 -10.47 31.60
C LEU A 362 -6.00 -11.32 32.13
N ALA A 363 -6.55 -12.23 31.32
CA ALA A 363 -7.54 -13.21 31.76
C ALA A 363 -6.93 -14.28 32.68
N CYS A 364 -5.73 -14.79 32.37
CA CYS A 364 -4.99 -15.71 33.23
C CYS A 364 -4.61 -15.07 34.58
N LEU A 365 -4.13 -13.82 34.57
CA LEU A 365 -3.81 -13.06 35.78
C LEU A 365 -5.06 -12.78 36.62
N GLY A 366 -6.19 -12.44 35.97
CA GLY A 366 -7.50 -12.34 36.65
C GLY A 366 -7.92 -13.66 37.30
N GLY A 367 -7.78 -14.78 36.57
CA GLY A 367 -8.05 -16.12 37.09
C GLY A 367 -7.17 -16.52 38.27
N ALA A 368 -5.87 -16.19 38.23
CA ALA A 368 -4.91 -16.48 39.29
C ALA A 368 -5.12 -15.60 40.54
N THR A 369 -5.57 -14.35 40.36
CA THR A 369 -5.84 -13.41 41.47
C THR A 369 -7.29 -13.43 41.96
N GLY A 370 -8.15 -14.28 41.39
CA GLY A 370 -9.59 -14.32 41.67
C GLY A 370 -10.39 -13.11 41.17
N ARG A 371 -9.77 -12.20 40.41
CA ARG A 371 -10.36 -10.91 39.98
C ARG A 371 -11.00 -11.02 38.59
N ARG A 372 -12.28 -10.62 38.48
CA ARG A 372 -12.96 -10.46 37.19
C ARG A 372 -12.55 -9.15 36.52
N SER A 373 -11.64 -9.20 35.55
CA SER A 373 -11.27 -8.03 34.76
C SER A 373 -12.38 -7.65 33.77
N PRO A 374 -12.86 -6.39 33.71
CA PRO A 374 -13.76 -5.93 32.66
C PRO A 374 -13.04 -5.96 31.31
N GLY A 375 -13.56 -6.69 30.32
CA GLY A 375 -12.87 -6.92 29.03
C GLY A 375 -12.44 -5.64 28.29
N ILE A 376 -13.19 -4.55 28.44
CA ILE A 376 -12.85 -3.24 27.87
C ILE A 376 -11.68 -2.55 28.59
N ASN A 377 -11.50 -2.76 29.91
CA ASN A 377 -10.31 -2.29 30.63
C ASN A 377 -9.08 -3.12 30.23
N ALA A 378 -9.25 -4.44 30.03
CA ALA A 378 -8.18 -5.28 29.49
C ALA A 378 -7.77 -4.86 28.06
N LEU A 379 -8.74 -4.48 27.21
CA LEU A 379 -8.49 -3.92 25.88
C LEU A 379 -7.77 -2.56 25.96
N ALA A 380 -8.09 -1.72 26.93
CA ALA A 380 -7.40 -0.46 27.17
C ALA A 380 -5.94 -0.66 27.65
N VAL A 381 -5.67 -1.65 28.51
CA VAL A 381 -4.30 -2.06 28.87
C VAL A 381 -3.53 -2.53 27.62
N ALA A 382 -4.15 -3.37 26.78
CA ALA A 382 -3.52 -3.82 25.54
C ALA A 382 -3.25 -2.65 24.57
N ALA A 383 -4.14 -1.65 24.49
CA ALA A 383 -3.90 -0.43 23.71
C ALA A 383 -2.74 0.41 24.26
N ILE A 384 -2.66 0.60 25.58
CA ILE A 384 -1.55 1.31 26.24
C ILE A 384 -0.21 0.62 25.95
N ILE A 385 -0.14 -0.71 26.09
CA ILE A 385 1.09 -1.48 25.84
C ILE A 385 1.49 -1.42 24.36
N VAL A 386 0.54 -1.63 23.44
CA VAL A 386 0.80 -1.58 21.98
C VAL A 386 1.29 -0.19 21.55
N LEU A 387 0.65 0.89 21.99
CA LEU A 387 1.03 2.25 21.62
C LEU A 387 2.32 2.72 22.33
N ALA A 388 2.62 2.23 23.53
CA ALA A 388 3.90 2.46 24.17
C ALA A 388 5.05 1.72 23.45
N TRP A 389 4.81 0.51 22.94
CA TRP A 389 5.83 -0.26 22.23
C TRP A 389 6.04 0.21 20.78
N HIS A 390 4.95 0.36 20.01
CA HIS A 390 4.95 0.83 18.62
C HIS A 390 3.88 1.91 18.40
N PRO A 391 4.20 3.19 18.67
CA PRO A 391 3.26 4.31 18.47
C PRO A 391 2.62 4.41 17.07
N PRO A 392 3.30 4.09 15.94
CA PRO A 392 2.69 4.16 14.60
C PRO A 392 1.48 3.25 14.38
N GLU A 393 1.25 2.25 15.25
CA GLU A 393 0.08 1.37 15.18
C GLU A 393 -1.26 2.13 15.25
N LEU A 394 -1.28 3.33 15.86
CA LEU A 394 -2.48 4.18 15.92
C LEU A 394 -3.05 4.52 14.53
N PHE A 395 -2.19 4.66 13.52
CA PHE A 395 -2.57 5.02 12.15
C PHE A 395 -2.61 3.82 11.20
N ARG A 396 -2.31 2.60 11.66
CA ARG A 396 -2.42 1.39 10.83
C ARG A 396 -3.87 0.90 10.82
N ILE A 397 -4.50 0.93 9.64
CA ILE A 397 -5.89 0.48 9.41
C ILE A 397 -6.18 -0.89 10.04
N GLY A 398 -5.29 -1.88 9.86
CA GLY A 398 -5.47 -3.21 10.47
C GLY A 398 -5.55 -3.20 12.00
N SER A 399 -4.78 -2.33 12.67
CA SER A 399 -4.80 -2.18 14.12
C SER A 399 -6.01 -1.38 14.60
N GLN A 400 -6.41 -0.33 13.86
CA GLN A 400 -7.66 0.41 14.10
C GLN A 400 -8.88 -0.52 14.00
N LEU A 401 -9.04 -1.23 12.88
CA LEU A 401 -10.11 -2.20 12.64
C LEU A 401 -10.12 -3.31 13.71
N SER A 402 -8.95 -3.81 14.09
CA SER A 402 -8.79 -4.84 15.12
C SER A 402 -9.31 -4.36 16.49
N PHE A 403 -8.82 -3.22 17.00
CA PHE A 403 -9.27 -2.65 18.27
C PHE A 403 -10.75 -2.25 18.26
N LEU A 404 -11.22 -1.61 17.19
CA LEU A 404 -12.62 -1.23 17.01
C LEU A 404 -13.54 -2.46 17.01
N SER A 405 -13.24 -3.48 16.20
CA SER A 405 -14.03 -4.71 16.12
C SER A 405 -14.12 -5.40 17.47
N THR A 406 -13.04 -5.48 18.24
CA THR A 406 -13.04 -6.12 19.56
C THR A 406 -13.76 -5.28 20.62
N ALA A 407 -13.68 -3.94 20.57
CA ALA A 407 -14.46 -3.07 21.45
C ALA A 407 -15.97 -3.21 21.19
N VAL A 408 -16.38 -3.21 19.91
CA VAL A 408 -17.77 -3.38 19.47
C VAL A 408 -18.28 -4.79 19.76
N LEU A 409 -17.48 -5.83 19.52
CA LEU A 409 -17.79 -7.22 19.87
C LEU A 409 -18.11 -7.37 21.37
N ILE A 410 -17.25 -6.83 22.24
CA ILE A 410 -17.46 -6.86 23.70
C ILE A 410 -18.72 -6.06 24.08
N GLY A 411 -18.94 -4.89 23.49
CA GLY A 411 -20.13 -4.06 23.72
C GLY A 411 -21.43 -4.75 23.29
N ALA A 412 -21.48 -5.25 22.06
CA ALA A 412 -22.66 -5.90 21.48
C ALA A 412 -23.00 -7.22 22.19
N ALA A 413 -22.02 -8.09 22.42
CA ALA A 413 -22.27 -9.35 23.15
C ALA A 413 -22.72 -9.11 24.60
N THR A 414 -22.19 -8.09 25.29
CA THR A 414 -22.68 -7.76 26.65
C THR A 414 -24.06 -7.11 26.65
N ALA A 415 -24.41 -6.33 25.62
CA ALA A 415 -25.76 -5.80 25.44
C ALA A 415 -26.79 -6.91 25.16
N VAL A 416 -26.51 -7.80 24.21
CA VAL A 416 -27.36 -8.95 23.85
C VAL A 416 -27.55 -9.91 25.03
N ALA A 417 -26.47 -10.28 25.71
CA ALA A 417 -26.54 -11.13 26.91
C ALA A 417 -27.26 -10.46 28.09
N SER A 418 -27.35 -9.12 28.13
CA SER A 418 -28.16 -8.40 29.10
C SER A 418 -29.64 -8.34 28.69
N GLY A 419 -29.94 -8.24 27.40
CA GLY A 419 -31.31 -8.32 26.88
C GLY A 419 -31.97 -9.67 27.18
N ARG A 420 -31.26 -10.79 26.96
CA ARG A 420 -31.73 -12.15 27.30
C ARG A 420 -32.01 -12.37 28.80
N ARG A 421 -31.53 -11.50 29.71
CA ARG A 421 -31.81 -11.61 31.16
C ARG A 421 -33.19 -11.11 31.58
N ASN A 422 -33.94 -10.47 30.68
CA ASN A 422 -35.34 -10.13 30.93
C ASN A 422 -36.24 -11.37 30.70
N ASP A 423 -36.00 -12.40 31.51
CA ASP A 423 -36.69 -13.69 31.51
C ASP A 423 -38.16 -13.49 31.96
N ASP A 424 -39.04 -13.25 30.99
CA ASP A 424 -40.49 -13.26 31.23
C ASP A 424 -40.94 -14.64 31.74
N PRO A 425 -41.53 -14.75 32.94
CA PRO A 425 -41.97 -16.03 33.49
C PRO A 425 -42.95 -16.78 32.58
N ILE A 426 -43.78 -16.06 31.83
CA ILE A 426 -44.77 -16.64 30.90
C ILE A 426 -44.04 -17.30 29.72
N ALA A 427 -43.01 -16.63 29.18
CA ALA A 427 -42.20 -17.18 28.10
C ALA A 427 -41.47 -18.48 28.51
N ARG A 428 -41.04 -18.60 29.78
CA ARG A 428 -40.45 -19.83 30.32
C ARG A 428 -41.44 -20.99 30.42
N LEU A 429 -42.70 -20.74 30.84
CA LEU A 429 -43.75 -21.76 30.83
C LEU A 429 -44.04 -22.25 29.40
N ILE A 430 -44.19 -21.32 28.46
CA ILE A 430 -44.46 -21.65 27.04
C ILE A 430 -43.31 -22.48 26.45
N ASP A 431 -42.05 -22.15 26.73
CA ASP A 431 -40.91 -22.95 26.24
C ASP A 431 -40.84 -24.33 26.91
N HIS A 432 -41.32 -24.49 28.15
CA HIS A 432 -41.45 -25.81 28.80
C HIS A 432 -42.52 -26.70 28.16
N SER A 433 -43.63 -26.15 27.68
CA SER A 433 -44.66 -26.91 26.94
C SER A 433 -44.25 -27.37 25.53
N ARG A 434 -43.10 -26.90 25.01
CA ARG A 434 -42.61 -27.26 23.66
C ARG A 434 -41.89 -28.60 23.62
N GLY A 435 -41.92 -29.25 22.45
CA GLY A 435 -41.12 -30.45 22.17
C GLY A 435 -39.60 -30.20 22.30
N PRO A 436 -38.80 -31.22 22.65
CA PRO A 436 -37.35 -31.04 22.85
C PRO A 436 -36.61 -30.61 21.57
N VAL A 437 -37.05 -31.10 20.41
CA VAL A 437 -36.50 -30.71 19.09
C VAL A 437 -36.81 -29.25 18.76
N GLU A 438 -38.05 -28.80 18.99
CA GLU A 438 -38.44 -27.40 18.79
C GLU A 438 -37.65 -26.45 19.71
N ARG A 439 -37.47 -26.82 20.99
CA ARG A 439 -36.60 -26.08 21.93
C ARG A 439 -35.16 -26.00 21.43
N TRP A 440 -34.60 -27.08 20.91
CA TRP A 440 -33.24 -27.08 20.36
C TRP A 440 -33.14 -26.17 19.13
N LEU A 441 -34.07 -26.28 18.18
CA LEU A 441 -34.13 -25.46 16.97
C LEU A 441 -34.29 -23.97 17.30
N ARG A 442 -35.23 -23.60 18.19
CA ARG A 442 -35.40 -22.20 18.61
C ARG A 442 -34.16 -21.64 19.29
N ARG A 443 -33.50 -22.41 20.16
CA ARG A 443 -32.26 -21.99 20.84
C ARG A 443 -31.13 -21.77 19.85
N ARG A 444 -30.90 -22.71 18.92
CA ARG A 444 -29.90 -22.55 17.85
C ARG A 444 -30.22 -21.40 16.91
N GLY A 445 -31.49 -21.20 16.55
CA GLY A 445 -31.94 -20.04 15.77
C GLY A 445 -31.65 -18.71 16.47
N CYS A 446 -31.92 -18.61 17.78
CA CYS A 446 -31.60 -17.42 18.57
C CYS A 446 -30.08 -17.19 18.71
N ASP A 447 -29.29 -18.25 18.88
CA ASP A 447 -27.83 -18.14 19.00
C ASP A 447 -27.19 -17.72 17.66
N ILE A 448 -27.72 -18.18 16.52
CA ILE A 448 -27.33 -17.72 15.17
C ILE A 448 -27.78 -16.26 14.96
N ALA A 449 -29.01 -15.90 15.33
CA ALA A 449 -29.51 -14.54 15.21
C ALA A 449 -28.69 -13.53 16.03
N ASP A 450 -28.26 -13.91 17.25
CA ASP A 450 -27.37 -13.10 18.08
C ASP A 450 -25.97 -12.99 17.46
N ALA A 451 -25.43 -14.07 16.87
CA ALA A 451 -24.15 -14.02 16.15
C ALA A 451 -24.20 -13.10 14.92
N VAL A 452 -25.30 -13.15 14.16
CA VAL A 452 -25.55 -12.24 13.02
C VAL A 452 -25.76 -10.80 13.49
N LEU A 453 -26.48 -10.56 14.59
CA LEU A 453 -26.69 -9.22 15.14
C LEU A 453 -25.39 -8.58 15.65
N VAL A 454 -24.54 -9.37 16.33
CA VAL A 454 -23.21 -8.95 16.78
C VAL A 454 -22.28 -8.74 15.58
N GLY A 455 -22.36 -9.61 14.56
CA GLY A 455 -21.68 -9.44 13.28
C GLY A 455 -22.08 -8.15 12.56
N ALA A 456 -23.38 -7.83 12.53
CA ALA A 456 -23.92 -6.61 11.93
C ALA A 456 -23.43 -5.36 12.68
N ALA A 457 -23.35 -5.39 14.02
CA ALA A 457 -22.79 -4.30 14.80
C ALA A 457 -21.31 -4.05 14.49
N VAL A 458 -20.50 -5.13 14.37
CA VAL A 458 -19.08 -5.02 13.99
C VAL A 458 -18.93 -4.53 12.55
N TRP A 459 -19.69 -5.08 11.61
CA TRP A 459 -19.70 -4.67 10.20
C TRP A 459 -20.08 -3.19 10.06
N LEU A 460 -21.19 -2.76 10.66
CA LEU A 460 -21.65 -1.37 10.62
C LEU A 460 -20.61 -0.40 11.21
N ALA A 461 -19.96 -0.76 12.32
CA ALA A 461 -18.94 0.08 12.93
C ALA A 461 -17.65 0.17 12.09
N THR A 462 -17.30 -0.87 11.33
CA THR A 462 -16.05 -0.97 10.55
C THR A 462 -16.18 -0.55 9.08
N ALA A 463 -17.38 -0.66 8.49
CA ALA A 463 -17.61 -0.41 7.07
C ALA A 463 -17.11 0.96 6.56
N PRO A 464 -17.25 2.09 7.29
CA PRO A 464 -16.66 3.38 6.88
C PRO A 464 -15.14 3.35 6.70
N LEU A 465 -14.41 2.67 7.60
CA LEU A 465 -12.95 2.50 7.47
C LEU A 465 -12.60 1.50 6.37
N VAL A 466 -13.37 0.43 6.21
CA VAL A 466 -13.12 -0.58 5.16
C VAL A 466 -13.32 0.04 3.78
N ALA A 467 -14.46 0.69 3.54
CA ALA A 467 -14.73 1.40 2.28
C ALA A 467 -13.70 2.52 2.02
N GLY A 468 -13.31 3.28 3.05
CA GLY A 468 -12.33 4.37 2.94
C GLY A 468 -10.86 3.96 2.83
N SER A 469 -10.54 2.67 2.98
CA SER A 469 -9.14 2.16 2.95
C SER A 469 -8.90 1.04 1.93
N PHE A 470 -9.95 0.33 1.54
CA PHE A 470 -9.91 -0.82 0.61
C PHE A 470 -10.91 -0.68 -0.54
N HIS A 471 -11.65 0.44 -0.62
CA HIS A 471 -12.56 0.78 -1.72
C HIS A 471 -13.66 -0.26 -2.00
N VAL A 472 -14.00 -1.09 -1.02
CA VAL A 472 -14.97 -2.18 -1.16
C VAL A 472 -16.00 -2.16 -0.03
N ALA A 473 -17.25 -2.42 -0.37
CA ALA A 473 -18.34 -2.71 0.55
C ALA A 473 -18.83 -4.13 0.32
N SER A 474 -18.76 -4.99 1.34
CA SER A 474 -19.07 -6.43 1.24
C SER A 474 -20.22 -6.84 2.17
N PRO A 475 -21.50 -6.64 1.78
CA PRO A 475 -22.65 -7.10 2.56
C PRO A 475 -22.67 -8.63 2.78
N VAL A 476 -22.18 -9.41 1.80
CA VAL A 476 -22.15 -10.89 1.89
C VAL A 476 -21.39 -11.39 3.14
N GLY A 477 -20.38 -10.64 3.59
CA GLY A 477 -19.60 -10.94 4.80
C GLY A 477 -20.45 -11.08 6.06
N LEU A 478 -21.62 -10.46 6.14
CA LEU A 478 -22.53 -10.57 7.29
C LEU A 478 -23.08 -11.99 7.47
N LEU A 479 -23.37 -12.69 6.37
CA LEU A 479 -23.85 -14.08 6.38
C LEU A 479 -22.68 -15.07 6.33
N LEU A 480 -21.63 -14.71 5.59
CA LEU A 480 -20.49 -15.56 5.29
C LEU A 480 -19.53 -15.71 6.48
N ASN A 481 -19.30 -14.66 7.27
CA ASN A 481 -18.38 -14.72 8.41
C ASN A 481 -18.87 -15.69 9.52
N PRO A 482 -20.16 -15.70 9.94
CA PRO A 482 -20.68 -16.72 10.85
C PRO A 482 -20.61 -18.15 10.30
N LEU A 483 -20.77 -18.33 8.98
CA LEU A 483 -20.70 -19.65 8.31
C LEU A 483 -19.26 -20.19 8.25
N ILE A 484 -18.27 -19.33 7.95
CA ILE A 484 -16.87 -19.73 7.82
C ILE A 484 -16.17 -19.86 9.18
N ALA A 485 -16.55 -19.08 10.21
CA ALA A 485 -15.93 -19.12 11.53
C ALA A 485 -15.74 -20.54 12.14
N PRO A 486 -16.72 -21.48 12.12
CA PRO A 486 -16.52 -22.84 12.61
C PRO A 486 -15.56 -23.66 11.73
N LEU A 487 -15.55 -23.44 10.41
CA LEU A 487 -14.61 -24.11 9.49
C LEU A 487 -13.18 -23.64 9.72
N VAL A 488 -12.96 -22.35 9.99
CA VAL A 488 -11.65 -21.81 10.40
C VAL A 488 -11.21 -22.44 11.73
N GLY A 489 -12.13 -22.59 12.68
CA GLY A 489 -11.86 -23.29 13.94
C GLY A 489 -11.41 -24.74 13.73
N LEU A 490 -12.08 -25.48 12.83
CA LEU A 490 -11.70 -26.86 12.49
C LEU A 490 -10.37 -26.93 11.73
N ALA A 491 -10.15 -26.03 10.75
CA ALA A 491 -8.90 -25.92 10.01
C ALA A 491 -7.70 -25.66 10.94
N MET A 492 -7.87 -24.74 11.90
CA MET A 492 -6.86 -24.45 12.92
C MET A 492 -6.56 -25.63 13.83
N VAL A 493 -7.59 -26.35 14.31
CA VAL A 493 -7.39 -27.52 15.17
C VAL A 493 -6.68 -28.64 14.40
N GLY A 494 -7.08 -28.92 13.15
CA GLY A 494 -6.39 -29.87 12.28
C GLY A 494 -4.92 -29.47 12.04
N GLY A 495 -4.67 -28.20 11.72
CA GLY A 495 -3.32 -27.67 11.53
C GLY A 495 -2.43 -27.73 12.77
N PHE A 496 -2.95 -27.40 13.96
CA PHE A 496 -2.21 -27.55 15.22
C PHE A 496 -1.93 -29.02 15.56
N VAL A 497 -2.88 -29.93 15.31
CA VAL A 497 -2.66 -31.39 15.47
C VAL A 497 -1.60 -31.89 14.49
N CYS A 498 -1.64 -31.44 13.24
CA CYS A 498 -0.63 -31.76 12.23
C CYS A 498 0.78 -31.32 12.69
N LEU A 499 0.94 -30.05 13.08
CA LEU A 499 2.22 -29.52 13.59
C LEU A 499 2.72 -30.22 14.85
N ALA A 500 1.84 -30.49 15.81
CA ALA A 500 2.21 -31.12 17.08
C ALA A 500 2.59 -32.60 16.95
N LEU A 501 1.98 -33.32 15.99
CA LEU A 501 2.18 -34.76 15.82
C LEU A 501 3.12 -35.12 14.66
N SER A 502 3.41 -34.23 13.71
CA SER A 502 4.34 -34.51 12.60
C SER A 502 5.73 -35.01 13.02
N PRO A 503 6.35 -34.57 14.15
CA PRO A 503 7.64 -35.11 14.59
C PRO A 503 7.52 -36.38 15.45
N VAL A 504 6.32 -36.91 15.69
CA VAL A 504 6.07 -38.04 16.62
C VAL A 504 5.29 -39.20 15.99
N CYS A 505 4.26 -38.91 15.19
CA CYS A 505 3.36 -39.90 14.61
C CYS A 505 2.76 -39.39 13.29
N VAL A 506 3.41 -39.72 12.16
CA VAL A 506 3.00 -39.32 10.81
C VAL A 506 1.54 -39.67 10.48
N PRO A 507 0.98 -40.85 10.81
CA PRO A 507 -0.43 -41.14 10.54
C PRO A 507 -1.42 -40.21 11.25
N LEU A 508 -1.14 -39.80 12.50
CA LEU A 508 -1.99 -38.85 13.22
C LEU A 508 -1.79 -37.42 12.73
N ALA A 509 -0.57 -37.07 12.30
CA ALA A 509 -0.29 -35.80 11.64
C ALA A 509 -1.04 -35.67 10.30
N ALA A 510 -1.11 -36.75 9.53
CA ALA A 510 -1.88 -36.85 8.28
C ALA A 510 -3.39 -36.68 8.52
N ILE A 511 -3.94 -37.22 9.60
CA ILE A 511 -5.35 -36.96 9.98
C ILE A 511 -5.56 -35.47 10.30
N GLY A 512 -4.65 -34.85 11.04
CA GLY A 512 -4.68 -33.40 11.30
C GLY A 512 -4.61 -32.57 10.01
N GLY A 513 -3.68 -32.93 9.11
CA GLY A 513 -3.51 -32.31 7.80
C GLY A 513 -4.73 -32.46 6.90
N ALA A 514 -5.32 -33.65 6.82
CA ALA A 514 -6.55 -33.90 6.06
C ALA A 514 -7.76 -33.12 6.59
N VAL A 515 -7.91 -33.01 7.92
CA VAL A 515 -8.95 -32.16 8.54
C VAL A 515 -8.72 -30.68 8.24
N CYS A 516 -7.46 -30.23 8.22
CA CYS A 516 -7.09 -28.88 7.82
C CYS A 516 -7.43 -28.63 6.33
N ASP A 517 -6.97 -29.51 5.45
CA ASP A 517 -7.14 -29.43 4.00
C ASP A 517 -8.61 -29.44 3.58
N ALA A 518 -9.41 -30.36 4.10
CA ALA A 518 -10.84 -30.44 3.82
C ALA A 518 -11.59 -29.20 4.31
N SER A 519 -11.24 -28.68 5.49
CA SER A 519 -11.85 -27.44 6.01
C SER A 519 -11.50 -26.23 5.13
N LEU A 520 -10.23 -26.10 4.71
CA LEU A 520 -9.78 -25.06 3.80
C LEU A 520 -10.37 -25.19 2.39
N ALA A 521 -10.60 -26.42 1.90
CA ALA A 521 -11.25 -26.67 0.62
C ALA A 521 -12.70 -26.16 0.61
N VAL A 522 -13.48 -26.43 1.67
CA VAL A 522 -14.84 -25.89 1.81
C VAL A 522 -14.82 -24.37 1.89
N ILE A 523 -13.88 -23.78 2.63
CA ILE A 523 -13.73 -22.31 2.73
C ILE A 523 -13.44 -21.70 1.35
N ASP A 524 -12.45 -22.20 0.61
CA ASP A 524 -12.07 -21.67 -0.71
C ASP A 524 -13.22 -21.79 -1.73
N VAL A 525 -13.94 -22.92 -1.76
CA VAL A 525 -15.12 -23.11 -2.62
C VAL A 525 -16.23 -22.13 -2.27
N VAL A 526 -16.60 -22.00 -0.98
CA VAL A 526 -17.69 -21.12 -0.56
C VAL A 526 -17.33 -19.65 -0.75
N VAL A 527 -16.07 -19.24 -0.54
CA VAL A 527 -15.60 -17.87 -0.81
C VAL A 527 -15.64 -17.55 -2.31
N ARG A 528 -15.17 -18.45 -3.18
CA ARG A 528 -15.24 -18.25 -4.65
C ARG A 528 -16.68 -18.19 -5.15
N GLN A 529 -17.56 -19.06 -4.66
CA GLN A 529 -18.98 -19.02 -5.01
C GLN A 529 -19.64 -17.72 -4.53
N ALA A 530 -19.38 -17.30 -3.29
CA ALA A 530 -19.90 -16.04 -2.74
C ALA A 530 -19.39 -14.80 -3.50
N ALA A 531 -18.15 -14.81 -3.99
CA ALA A 531 -17.59 -13.74 -4.82
C ALA A 531 -18.28 -13.64 -6.20
N GLY A 532 -18.84 -14.74 -6.72
CA GLY A 532 -19.55 -14.77 -8.00
C GLY A 532 -21.03 -14.35 -7.94
N ILE A 533 -21.58 -14.08 -6.76
CA ILE A 533 -23.00 -13.69 -6.61
C ILE A 533 -23.16 -12.19 -6.95
N PRO A 534 -24.04 -11.81 -7.90
CA PRO A 534 -24.31 -10.40 -8.21
C PRO A 534 -24.75 -9.62 -6.97
N GLY A 535 -24.06 -8.51 -6.67
CA GLY A 535 -24.34 -7.67 -5.50
C GLY A 535 -23.81 -8.21 -4.16
N ALA A 536 -23.03 -9.30 -4.14
CA ALA A 536 -22.33 -9.76 -2.93
C ALA A 536 -21.38 -8.70 -2.34
N PHE A 537 -20.83 -7.87 -3.23
CA PHE A 537 -19.98 -6.73 -2.93
C PHE A 537 -20.20 -5.61 -3.96
N ALA A 538 -19.69 -4.42 -3.65
CA ALA A 538 -19.55 -3.32 -4.58
C ALA A 538 -18.18 -2.63 -4.36
N TRP A 539 -17.51 -2.26 -5.44
CA TRP A 539 -16.41 -1.30 -5.39
C TRP A 539 -16.99 0.12 -5.23
N VAL A 540 -16.30 0.97 -4.46
CA VAL A 540 -16.74 2.33 -4.10
C VAL A 540 -15.54 3.26 -3.98
N SER A 541 -15.70 4.54 -4.33
CA SER A 541 -14.65 5.58 -4.23
C SER A 541 -14.11 5.75 -2.80
N GLY A 542 -14.85 5.28 -1.80
CA GLY A 542 -14.55 5.41 -0.38
C GLY A 542 -15.05 6.75 0.17
N PRO A 543 -15.69 6.78 1.35
CA PRO A 543 -16.16 8.03 1.93
C PRO A 543 -14.97 8.96 2.28
N PRO A 544 -15.07 10.27 2.04
CA PRO A 544 -14.00 11.20 2.35
C PRO A 544 -13.72 11.27 3.86
N GLY A 545 -12.47 11.58 4.23
CA GLY A 545 -12.02 11.51 5.64
C GLY A 545 -12.83 12.33 6.64
N TRP A 546 -13.47 13.43 6.22
CA TRP A 546 -14.38 14.20 7.08
C TRP A 546 -15.67 13.43 7.41
N TRP A 547 -16.18 12.61 6.49
CA TRP A 547 -17.39 11.80 6.69
C TRP A 547 -17.09 10.60 7.60
N ILE A 548 -15.90 9.99 7.44
CA ILE A 548 -15.39 8.95 8.35
C ILE A 548 -15.20 9.53 9.76
N ALA A 549 -14.59 10.71 9.89
CA ALA A 549 -14.41 11.37 11.18
C ALA A 549 -15.76 11.69 11.83
N GLY A 550 -16.69 12.28 11.09
CA GLY A 550 -18.04 12.61 11.57
C GLY A 550 -18.85 11.38 11.99
N TRP A 551 -18.70 10.23 11.30
CA TRP A 551 -19.29 8.96 11.72
C TRP A 551 -18.81 8.54 13.11
N TYR A 552 -17.49 8.51 13.37
CA TYR A 552 -16.98 8.08 14.68
C TYR A 552 -17.20 9.12 15.79
N ILE A 553 -17.22 10.42 15.45
CA ILE A 553 -17.64 11.48 16.38
C ILE A 553 -19.13 11.31 16.74
N GLY A 554 -20.00 11.03 15.77
CA GLY A 554 -21.42 10.73 15.98
C GLY A 554 -21.64 9.48 16.82
N MET A 555 -20.90 8.40 16.54
CA MET A 555 -20.91 7.16 17.33
C MET A 555 -20.51 7.42 18.79
N LEU A 556 -19.45 8.21 19.02
CA LEU A 556 -18.99 8.59 20.36
C LEU A 556 -20.02 9.50 21.07
N ALA A 557 -20.59 10.48 20.37
CA ALA A 557 -21.65 11.35 20.88
C ALA A 557 -22.88 10.53 21.30
N ILE A 558 -23.29 9.53 20.52
CA ILE A 558 -24.38 8.62 20.89
C ILE A 558 -24.04 7.87 22.19
N LEU A 559 -22.85 7.27 22.31
CA LEU A 559 -22.42 6.55 23.52
C LEU A 559 -22.46 7.41 24.80
N LEU A 560 -22.11 8.69 24.69
CA LEU A 560 -22.06 9.62 25.83
C LEU A 560 -23.45 10.20 26.16
N LEU A 561 -24.17 10.69 25.14
CA LEU A 561 -25.37 11.51 25.30
C LEU A 561 -26.65 10.65 25.40
N VAL A 562 -26.72 9.49 24.76
CA VAL A 562 -27.94 8.67 24.70
C VAL A 562 -28.06 7.73 25.91
N ALA A 563 -29.23 7.72 26.54
CA ALA A 563 -29.52 6.91 27.72
C ALA A 563 -29.31 5.40 27.48
N GLY A 564 -28.71 4.70 28.44
CA GLY A 564 -28.33 3.28 28.34
C GLY A 564 -29.39 2.33 27.76
N PRO A 565 -30.66 2.37 28.20
CA PRO A 565 -31.73 1.52 27.65
C PRO A 565 -32.07 1.75 26.17
N ARG A 566 -31.62 2.86 25.57
CA ARG A 566 -31.72 3.12 24.12
C ARG A 566 -30.49 2.60 23.38
N LEU A 567 -29.28 2.67 23.96
CA LEU A 567 -28.04 2.15 23.36
C LEU A 567 -28.07 0.63 23.06
N VAL A 568 -28.91 -0.13 23.79
CA VAL A 568 -29.12 -1.58 23.59
C VAL A 568 -30.06 -1.87 22.40
N ARG A 569 -30.83 -0.88 21.91
CA ARG A 569 -31.78 -1.08 20.82
C ARG A 569 -31.07 -0.98 19.45
N PRO A 570 -31.14 -1.99 18.57
CA PRO A 570 -30.47 -1.95 17.27
C PRO A 570 -30.98 -0.80 16.39
N PHE A 571 -32.28 -0.46 16.49
CA PHE A 571 -32.88 0.67 15.77
C PHE A 571 -32.25 2.04 16.09
N THR A 572 -31.65 2.22 17.28
CA THR A 572 -30.93 3.46 17.60
C THR A 572 -29.65 3.60 16.77
N TRP A 573 -28.93 2.49 16.56
CA TRP A 573 -27.74 2.45 15.72
C TRP A 573 -28.08 2.47 14.23
N ALA A 574 -29.09 1.72 13.80
CA ALA A 574 -29.55 1.72 12.41
C ALA A 574 -30.10 3.09 11.98
N GLY A 575 -30.89 3.76 12.83
CA GLY A 575 -31.42 5.10 12.56
C GLY A 575 -30.32 6.17 12.50
N ALA A 576 -29.34 6.12 13.42
CA ALA A 576 -28.18 7.00 13.37
C ALA A 576 -27.33 6.77 12.11
N ALA A 577 -27.14 5.50 11.72
CA ALA A 577 -26.39 5.15 10.52
C ALA A 577 -27.08 5.61 9.23
N ALA A 578 -28.40 5.42 9.13
CA ALA A 578 -29.20 5.92 8.03
C ALA A 578 -29.13 7.45 7.94
N ALA A 579 -29.26 8.16 9.07
CA ALA A 579 -29.12 9.62 9.09
C ALA A 579 -27.74 10.10 8.62
N TRP A 580 -26.65 9.43 9.01
CA TRP A 580 -25.30 9.79 8.54
C TRP A 580 -25.04 9.42 7.08
N ALA A 581 -25.64 8.33 6.59
CA ALA A 581 -25.66 7.99 5.17
C ALA A 581 -26.41 9.06 4.35
N CYS A 582 -27.54 9.57 4.84
CA CYS A 582 -28.25 10.70 4.23
C CYS A 582 -27.42 11.98 4.22
N VAL A 583 -26.60 12.26 5.24
CA VAL A 583 -25.63 13.38 5.21
C VAL A 583 -24.58 13.18 4.10
N GLY A 584 -24.09 11.95 3.90
CA GLY A 584 -23.17 11.63 2.80
C GLY A 584 -23.81 11.88 1.43
N LEU A 585 -24.99 11.31 1.21
CA LEU A 585 -25.76 11.45 -0.04
C LEU A 585 -26.17 12.91 -0.32
N LEU A 586 -26.54 13.67 0.70
CA LEU A 586 -26.86 15.09 0.53
C LEU A 586 -25.64 15.89 0.08
N VAL A 587 -24.45 15.59 0.59
CA VAL A 587 -23.21 16.29 0.20
C VAL A 587 -22.74 15.91 -1.22
N THR A 588 -23.07 14.71 -1.73
CA THR A 588 -22.78 14.37 -3.13
C THR A 588 -23.83 14.92 -4.12
N VAL A 589 -25.08 15.11 -3.69
CA VAL A 589 -26.16 15.69 -4.51
C VAL A 589 -26.15 17.23 -4.53
N LEU A 590 -25.62 17.87 -3.48
CA LEU A 590 -25.45 19.33 -3.44
C LEU A 590 -24.42 19.78 -4.49
N PRO A 591 -24.80 20.60 -5.49
CA PRO A 591 -23.90 20.95 -6.59
C PRO A 591 -22.76 21.85 -6.10
N GLY A 592 -21.55 21.29 -6.06
CA GLY A 592 -20.31 22.05 -5.92
C GLY A 592 -20.21 23.07 -7.05
N ARG A 593 -20.21 24.37 -6.72
CA ARG A 593 -20.21 25.47 -7.70
C ARG A 593 -18.82 25.71 -8.30
N THR A 594 -18.21 24.66 -8.85
CA THR A 594 -17.04 24.74 -9.72
C THR A 594 -17.47 25.09 -11.14
N ALA A 595 -16.73 25.98 -11.80
CA ALA A 595 -16.93 26.22 -13.22
C ALA A 595 -16.67 24.92 -14.03
N PRO A 596 -17.46 24.65 -15.09
CA PRO A 596 -17.26 23.48 -15.95
C PRO A 596 -15.85 23.54 -16.54
N ALA A 597 -15.10 22.47 -16.34
CA ALA A 597 -13.69 22.36 -16.68
C ALA A 597 -13.40 20.93 -17.13
N LEU A 598 -12.50 20.78 -18.09
CA LEU A 598 -11.91 19.50 -18.43
C LEU A 598 -10.77 19.26 -17.43
N GLU A 599 -10.89 18.24 -16.59
CA GLU A 599 -9.84 17.87 -15.63
C GLU A 599 -9.09 16.63 -16.13
N THR A 600 -7.77 16.65 -16.05
CA THR A 600 -6.90 15.61 -16.61
C THR A 600 -5.78 15.30 -15.62
N VAL A 601 -5.63 14.04 -15.23
CA VAL A 601 -4.60 13.56 -14.30
C VAL A 601 -3.71 12.56 -15.02
N ILE A 602 -2.48 12.96 -15.30
CA ILE A 602 -1.40 12.08 -15.77
C ILE A 602 -0.80 11.43 -14.52
N ALA A 603 -0.93 10.11 -14.39
CA ALA A 603 -0.42 9.36 -13.24
C ALA A 603 1.10 9.18 -13.28
N ALA A 604 1.71 9.08 -12.10
CA ALA A 604 3.13 8.74 -11.95
C ALA A 604 3.34 7.22 -12.06
N MET A 605 3.36 6.72 -13.30
CA MET A 605 3.59 5.30 -13.58
C MET A 605 5.08 4.91 -13.58
N GLY A 606 5.99 5.81 -13.90
CA GLY A 606 7.42 5.48 -14.09
C GLY A 606 7.73 5.40 -15.58
N HIS A 607 8.24 4.27 -16.07
CA HIS A 607 8.14 3.94 -17.51
C HIS A 607 6.78 3.24 -17.70
N GLY A 608 6.01 3.66 -18.69
CA GLY A 608 4.60 3.37 -18.92
C GLY A 608 3.72 4.63 -18.87
N CYS A 609 2.45 4.47 -19.23
CA CYS A 609 1.48 5.56 -19.34
C CYS A 609 0.17 5.26 -18.57
N GLY A 610 -0.53 6.33 -18.18
CA GLY A 610 -1.87 6.24 -17.59
C GLY A 610 -2.45 7.62 -17.30
N ILE A 611 -3.49 7.99 -18.04
CA ILE A 611 -4.09 9.32 -18.01
C ILE A 611 -5.59 9.20 -17.76
N VAL A 612 -6.09 9.84 -16.70
CA VAL A 612 -7.53 9.94 -16.40
C VAL A 612 -8.04 11.30 -16.84
N ILE A 613 -9.10 11.33 -17.65
CA ILE A 613 -9.70 12.54 -18.19
C ILE A 613 -11.18 12.58 -17.80
N ARG A 614 -11.57 13.63 -17.06
CA ARG A 614 -12.94 13.88 -16.62
C ARG A 614 -13.54 15.05 -17.38
N GLY A 615 -14.65 14.80 -18.07
CA GLY A 615 -15.38 15.82 -18.81
C GLY A 615 -16.21 16.73 -17.89
N PRO A 616 -16.62 17.94 -18.35
CA PRO A 616 -17.37 18.88 -17.52
C PRO A 616 -18.79 18.42 -17.14
N GLY A 617 -19.39 17.50 -17.91
CA GLY A 617 -20.64 16.80 -17.59
C GLY A 617 -20.44 15.55 -16.72
N GLY A 618 -19.18 15.17 -16.44
CA GLY A 618 -18.80 14.12 -15.50
C GLY A 618 -18.35 12.80 -16.12
N GLY A 619 -18.37 12.66 -17.45
CA GLY A 619 -17.90 11.45 -18.14
C GLY A 619 -16.42 11.17 -17.92
N CYS A 620 -16.01 9.90 -17.97
CA CYS A 620 -14.62 9.48 -17.72
C CYS A 620 -14.01 8.74 -18.91
N LEU A 621 -12.90 9.27 -19.45
CA LEU A 621 -12.03 8.59 -20.40
C LEU A 621 -10.70 8.27 -19.73
N VAL A 622 -10.22 7.04 -19.89
CA VAL A 622 -8.86 6.65 -19.48
C VAL A 622 -8.04 6.39 -20.73
N TYR A 623 -6.86 6.99 -20.84
CA TYR A 623 -5.91 6.76 -21.94
C TYR A 623 -4.66 6.09 -21.38
N ASP A 624 -4.43 4.86 -21.82
CA ASP A 624 -3.46 3.89 -21.31
C ASP A 624 -3.60 3.56 -19.82
N ALA A 625 -3.05 2.41 -19.44
CA ALA A 625 -2.99 1.90 -18.09
C ALA A 625 -1.88 0.85 -17.95
N GLY A 626 -0.62 1.28 -17.84
CA GLY A 626 0.48 0.33 -17.68
C GLY A 626 1.78 0.88 -17.09
N ARG A 627 2.72 -0.04 -16.83
CA ARG A 627 4.06 0.22 -16.29
C ARG A 627 5.04 -0.91 -16.61
N LEU A 628 6.25 -0.55 -17.05
CA LEU A 628 7.29 -1.51 -17.41
C LEU A 628 7.63 -2.46 -16.25
N GLY A 629 7.46 -3.77 -16.49
CA GLY A 629 7.73 -4.85 -15.54
C GLY A 629 6.89 -4.85 -14.25
N ALA A 630 5.79 -4.09 -14.17
CA ALA A 630 5.05 -3.90 -12.91
C ALA A 630 3.55 -3.59 -13.07
N GLY A 631 2.81 -4.40 -13.84
CA GLY A 631 1.37 -4.19 -14.10
C GLY A 631 0.49 -4.10 -12.85
N ILE A 632 0.78 -4.87 -11.79
CA ILE A 632 0.07 -4.77 -10.50
C ILE A 632 0.27 -3.38 -9.85
N ALA A 633 1.42 -2.73 -10.07
CA ALA A 633 1.66 -1.38 -9.59
C ALA A 633 0.94 -0.32 -10.45
N ALA A 634 0.89 -0.50 -11.78
CA ALA A 634 0.10 0.36 -12.67
C ALA A 634 -1.39 0.30 -12.32
N GLY A 635 -1.95 -0.91 -12.23
CA GLY A 635 -3.35 -1.14 -11.90
C GLY A 635 -3.75 -0.52 -10.55
N ARG A 636 -2.93 -0.71 -9.51
CA ARG A 636 -3.14 -0.09 -8.19
C ARG A 636 -2.98 1.44 -8.21
N GLY A 637 -1.96 1.95 -8.89
CA GLY A 637 -1.72 3.39 -9.03
C GLY A 637 -2.88 4.10 -9.72
N LEU A 638 -3.39 3.53 -10.82
CA LEU A 638 -4.50 4.11 -11.56
C LEU A 638 -5.84 3.94 -10.83
N SER A 639 -6.07 2.80 -10.16
CA SER A 639 -7.24 2.61 -9.29
C SER A 639 -7.27 3.69 -8.19
N ALA A 640 -6.13 3.96 -7.56
CA ALA A 640 -5.99 4.99 -6.53
C ALA A 640 -6.28 6.40 -7.05
N VAL A 641 -5.82 6.74 -8.27
CA VAL A 641 -6.20 8.00 -8.95
C VAL A 641 -7.70 8.07 -9.15
N LEU A 642 -8.31 7.08 -9.82
CA LEU A 642 -9.74 7.05 -10.14
C LEU A 642 -10.62 7.23 -8.90
N TRP A 643 -10.39 6.44 -7.84
CA TRP A 643 -11.12 6.57 -6.59
C TRP A 643 -10.88 7.91 -5.89
N SER A 644 -9.66 8.48 -5.97
CA SER A 644 -9.35 9.79 -5.36
C SER A 644 -10.06 10.97 -6.05
N GLU A 645 -10.41 10.83 -7.33
CA GLU A 645 -11.25 11.80 -8.05
C GLU A 645 -12.76 11.48 -7.92
N GLY A 646 -13.14 10.40 -7.23
CA GLY A 646 -14.53 9.96 -7.09
C GLY A 646 -15.12 9.38 -8.37
N ILE A 647 -14.35 8.55 -9.08
CA ILE A 647 -14.74 7.90 -10.34
C ILE A 647 -14.95 6.40 -10.07
N GLU A 648 -16.12 5.88 -10.43
CA GLU A 648 -16.53 4.47 -10.22
C GLU A 648 -16.83 3.74 -11.54
N ARG A 649 -16.85 4.49 -12.65
CA ARG A 649 -17.11 4.04 -14.02
C ARG A 649 -16.13 4.72 -14.98
N ILE A 650 -15.61 3.96 -15.92
CA ILE A 650 -14.82 4.43 -17.07
C ILE A 650 -15.73 4.30 -18.29
N ASP A 651 -16.14 5.41 -18.90
CA ASP A 651 -17.04 5.37 -20.06
C ASP A 651 -16.32 4.84 -21.29
N THR A 652 -15.06 5.25 -21.49
CA THR A 652 -14.19 4.73 -22.53
C THR A 652 -12.77 4.54 -22.03
N LEU A 653 -12.23 3.35 -22.24
CA LEU A 653 -10.81 3.04 -22.09
C LEU A 653 -10.15 3.07 -23.47
N VAL A 654 -9.11 3.88 -23.65
CA VAL A 654 -8.30 3.95 -24.86
C VAL A 654 -6.97 3.26 -24.58
N ILE A 655 -6.59 2.30 -25.42
CA ILE A 655 -5.25 1.69 -25.40
C ILE A 655 -4.52 2.17 -26.66
N SER A 656 -3.35 2.78 -26.49
CA SER A 656 -2.65 3.45 -27.59
C SER A 656 -2.01 2.47 -28.58
N HIS A 657 -1.35 1.42 -28.09
CA HIS A 657 -0.66 0.41 -28.91
C HIS A 657 -0.46 -0.91 -28.14
N ALA A 658 0.26 -1.88 -28.72
CA ALA A 658 0.35 -3.26 -28.25
C ALA A 658 1.52 -3.57 -27.29
N ASP A 659 2.24 -2.56 -26.80
CA ASP A 659 3.30 -2.73 -25.81
C ASP A 659 2.74 -2.87 -24.39
N THR A 660 3.31 -3.80 -23.64
CA THR A 660 2.69 -4.33 -22.41
C THR A 660 2.62 -3.29 -21.30
N ASP A 661 3.52 -2.30 -21.27
CA ASP A 661 3.51 -1.19 -20.32
C ASP A 661 2.58 -0.02 -20.66
N HIS A 662 1.74 -0.18 -21.69
CA HIS A 662 0.58 0.68 -21.93
C HIS A 662 -0.76 0.04 -21.53
N PHE A 663 -0.84 -1.28 -21.28
CA PHE A 663 -2.09 -1.95 -20.86
C PHE A 663 -2.01 -3.00 -19.74
N ASN A 664 -0.84 -3.29 -19.16
CA ASN A 664 -0.72 -4.32 -18.10
C ASN A 664 -1.41 -3.98 -16.76
N GLY A 665 -1.89 -2.75 -16.58
CA GLY A 665 -2.78 -2.35 -15.50
C GLY A 665 -4.28 -2.49 -15.81
N VAL A 666 -4.67 -2.74 -17.06
CA VAL A 666 -6.09 -2.85 -17.47
C VAL A 666 -6.86 -3.98 -16.76
N PRO A 667 -6.30 -5.18 -16.48
CA PRO A 667 -7.02 -6.21 -15.74
C PRO A 667 -7.52 -5.73 -14.38
N ASP A 668 -6.66 -5.03 -13.63
CA ASP A 668 -7.00 -4.40 -12.35
C ASP A 668 -8.13 -3.35 -12.49
N LEU A 669 -8.31 -2.74 -13.66
CA LEU A 669 -9.41 -1.80 -13.92
C LEU A 669 -10.72 -2.54 -14.23
N ILE A 670 -10.69 -3.52 -15.13
CA ILE A 670 -11.87 -4.33 -15.49
C ILE A 670 -12.41 -5.11 -14.29
N GLU A 671 -11.53 -5.54 -13.39
CA GLU A 671 -11.89 -6.22 -12.14
C GLU A 671 -12.49 -5.26 -11.06
N ARG A 672 -12.40 -3.92 -11.25
CA ARG A 672 -12.73 -2.90 -10.22
C ARG A 672 -13.70 -1.79 -10.61
N PHE A 673 -13.82 -1.46 -11.88
CA PHE A 673 -14.61 -0.34 -12.39
C PHE A 673 -15.54 -0.83 -13.50
N ALA A 674 -16.73 -0.24 -13.61
CA ALA A 674 -17.57 -0.49 -14.78
C ALA A 674 -16.92 0.18 -16.01
N VAL A 675 -16.52 -0.59 -17.02
CA VAL A 675 -15.94 -0.08 -18.26
C VAL A 675 -17.01 -0.14 -19.36
N GLY A 676 -17.30 0.99 -20.02
CA GLY A 676 -18.32 1.08 -21.07
C GLY A 676 -17.87 0.48 -22.40
N SER A 677 -16.74 0.95 -22.92
CA SER A 677 -16.11 0.42 -24.14
C SER A 677 -14.57 0.53 -24.08
N VAL A 678 -13.90 -0.24 -24.94
CA VAL A 678 -12.48 -0.11 -25.21
C VAL A 678 -12.26 0.37 -26.65
N VAL A 679 -11.36 1.33 -26.87
CA VAL A 679 -10.91 1.78 -28.19
C VAL A 679 -9.43 1.40 -28.36
N VAL A 680 -9.11 0.75 -29.48
CA VAL A 680 -7.75 0.27 -29.81
C VAL A 680 -7.40 0.62 -31.27
N PRO A 681 -6.12 0.70 -31.67
CA PRO A 681 -5.76 0.75 -33.09
C PRO A 681 -5.99 -0.61 -33.75
N GLU A 682 -6.14 -0.64 -35.08
CA GLU A 682 -6.41 -1.89 -35.81
C GLU A 682 -5.27 -2.93 -35.71
N ALA A 683 -4.03 -2.46 -35.51
CA ALA A 683 -2.87 -3.32 -35.29
C ALA A 683 -2.97 -4.13 -33.99
N PHE A 684 -3.56 -3.56 -32.92
CA PHE A 684 -3.74 -4.24 -31.64
C PHE A 684 -4.57 -5.52 -31.80
N LEU A 685 -5.63 -5.48 -32.61
CA LEU A 685 -6.46 -6.67 -32.89
C LEU A 685 -5.77 -7.73 -33.78
N LYS A 686 -4.58 -7.42 -34.33
CA LYS A 686 -3.78 -8.30 -35.19
C LYS A 686 -2.44 -8.69 -34.54
N SER A 687 -2.13 -8.20 -33.34
CA SER A 687 -0.87 -8.49 -32.66
C SER A 687 -0.86 -9.93 -32.13
N GLU A 688 0.17 -10.69 -32.52
CA GLU A 688 0.39 -12.08 -32.06
C GLU A 688 0.89 -12.16 -30.61
N SER A 689 1.03 -11.02 -29.93
CA SER A 689 1.47 -10.93 -28.54
C SER A 689 0.57 -11.75 -27.59
N PRO A 690 1.14 -12.67 -26.79
CA PRO A 690 0.39 -13.42 -25.78
C PRO A 690 -0.29 -12.52 -24.73
N ALA A 691 0.30 -11.35 -24.46
CA ALA A 691 -0.30 -10.34 -23.61
C ALA A 691 -1.57 -9.76 -24.26
N VAL A 692 -1.49 -9.34 -25.53
CA VAL A 692 -2.66 -8.81 -26.26
C VAL A 692 -3.79 -9.85 -26.36
N THR A 693 -3.44 -11.10 -26.64
CA THR A 693 -4.40 -12.22 -26.68
C THR A 693 -5.11 -12.40 -25.33
N GLU A 694 -4.38 -12.37 -24.21
CA GLU A 694 -4.93 -12.52 -22.86
C GLU A 694 -5.82 -11.34 -22.43
N ILE A 695 -5.46 -10.09 -22.77
CA ILE A 695 -6.31 -8.94 -22.42
C ILE A 695 -7.59 -8.91 -23.27
N LEU A 696 -7.52 -9.20 -24.57
CA LEU A 696 -8.72 -9.31 -25.42
C LEU A 696 -9.66 -10.41 -24.92
N ARG A 697 -9.10 -11.55 -24.49
CA ARG A 697 -9.87 -12.63 -23.84
C ARG A 697 -10.62 -12.16 -22.59
N ARG A 698 -10.00 -11.32 -21.76
CA ARG A 698 -10.64 -10.75 -20.54
C ARG A 698 -11.68 -9.68 -20.85
N ILE A 699 -11.40 -8.76 -21.77
CA ILE A 699 -12.35 -7.72 -22.19
C ILE A 699 -13.63 -8.39 -22.74
N ASN A 700 -13.48 -9.43 -23.56
CA ASN A 700 -14.60 -10.22 -24.08
C ASN A 700 -15.35 -11.00 -22.97
N GLN A 701 -14.64 -11.60 -22.00
CA GLN A 701 -15.27 -12.27 -20.85
C GLN A 701 -16.04 -11.32 -19.92
N ALA A 702 -15.62 -10.05 -19.83
CA ALA A 702 -16.34 -9.00 -19.12
C ALA A 702 -17.53 -8.42 -19.92
N GLY A 703 -17.72 -8.85 -21.18
CA GLY A 703 -18.80 -8.35 -22.05
C GLY A 703 -18.61 -6.92 -22.55
N ILE A 704 -17.40 -6.37 -22.46
CA ILE A 704 -17.11 -4.98 -22.84
C ILE A 704 -16.89 -4.90 -24.36
N ALA A 705 -17.54 -3.93 -25.01
CA ALA A 705 -17.39 -3.72 -26.45
C ALA A 705 -16.01 -3.15 -26.80
N VAL A 706 -15.30 -3.80 -27.74
CA VAL A 706 -14.04 -3.31 -28.33
C VAL A 706 -14.35 -2.64 -29.66
N THR A 707 -13.74 -1.47 -29.90
CA THR A 707 -13.90 -0.68 -31.13
C THR A 707 -12.53 -0.29 -31.69
N VAL A 708 -12.45 -0.17 -33.01
CA VAL A 708 -11.21 0.23 -33.70
C VAL A 708 -11.26 1.73 -33.98
N GLY A 709 -10.32 2.48 -33.40
CA GLY A 709 -10.16 3.91 -33.70
C GLY A 709 -9.26 4.15 -34.91
N ARG A 710 -9.72 4.98 -35.85
CA ARG A 710 -8.98 5.41 -37.04
C ARG A 710 -9.06 6.94 -37.21
N LYS A 711 -8.08 7.53 -37.92
CA LYS A 711 -8.02 8.97 -38.18
C LYS A 711 -9.33 9.49 -38.76
N GLY A 712 -9.96 10.43 -38.05
CA GLY A 712 -11.24 11.05 -38.40
C GLY A 712 -12.43 10.56 -37.55
N ASP A 713 -12.29 9.44 -36.84
CA ASP A 713 -13.33 8.93 -35.95
C ASP A 713 -13.45 9.81 -34.69
N GLU A 714 -14.68 9.94 -34.15
CA GLU A 714 -14.94 10.61 -32.87
C GLU A 714 -15.27 9.59 -31.77
N ILE A 715 -14.65 9.74 -30.60
CA ILE A 715 -14.83 8.85 -29.46
C ILE A 715 -15.93 9.42 -28.53
N PRO A 716 -16.97 8.64 -28.17
CA PRO A 716 -17.95 9.05 -27.17
C PRO A 716 -17.30 9.32 -25.80
N PHE A 717 -17.61 10.46 -25.18
CA PHE A 717 -17.00 10.84 -23.90
C PHE A 717 -17.91 11.72 -23.03
N ASP A 718 -18.21 12.94 -23.49
CA ASP A 718 -18.99 13.94 -22.75
C ASP A 718 -19.63 14.91 -23.76
N GLY A 719 -20.88 15.33 -23.55
CA GLY A 719 -21.59 16.25 -24.45
C GLY A 719 -20.99 17.67 -24.50
N LEU A 720 -20.10 18.01 -23.58
CA LEU A 720 -19.33 19.28 -23.55
C LEU A 720 -17.88 19.12 -24.03
N CYS A 721 -17.54 17.96 -24.61
CA CYS A 721 -16.24 17.65 -25.17
C CYS A 721 -16.36 17.12 -26.61
N ARG A 722 -15.29 17.27 -27.39
CA ARG A 722 -15.09 16.55 -28.66
C ARG A 722 -13.79 15.76 -28.54
N VAL A 723 -13.84 14.45 -28.80
CA VAL A 723 -12.66 13.59 -28.77
C VAL A 723 -12.45 13.00 -30.16
N ARG A 724 -11.32 13.29 -30.79
CA ARG A 724 -11.03 12.91 -32.19
C ARG A 724 -9.77 12.09 -32.30
N VAL A 725 -9.84 10.99 -33.04
CA VAL A 725 -8.67 10.20 -33.42
C VAL A 725 -7.95 10.91 -34.58
N LEU A 726 -6.65 11.14 -34.44
CA LEU A 726 -5.80 11.77 -35.47
C LEU A 726 -4.89 10.77 -36.19
N HIS A 727 -4.64 9.61 -35.59
CA HIS A 727 -3.77 8.53 -36.08
C HIS A 727 -4.21 7.23 -35.36
N PRO A 728 -4.13 6.02 -35.95
CA PRO A 728 -3.59 5.68 -37.28
C PRO A 728 -4.52 6.03 -38.44
N ARG A 729 -3.94 6.24 -39.62
CA ARG A 729 -4.70 6.27 -40.89
C ARG A 729 -5.30 4.89 -41.16
N ARG A 730 -6.41 4.84 -41.89
CA ARG A 730 -6.96 3.59 -42.44
C ARG A 730 -5.99 3.06 -43.50
N ALA A 731 -5.55 1.81 -43.36
CA ALA A 731 -4.59 1.20 -44.29
C ALA A 731 -5.14 1.21 -45.73
N THR A 732 -4.36 1.75 -46.66
CA THR A 732 -4.67 1.76 -48.10
C THR A 732 -3.92 0.62 -48.77
N VAL A 733 -4.67 -0.29 -49.40
CA VAL A 733 -4.21 -1.58 -49.95
C VAL A 733 -3.00 -1.45 -50.88
N GLU A 734 -2.86 -0.33 -51.59
CA GLU A 734 -1.85 -0.10 -52.63
C GLU A 734 -0.51 0.48 -52.10
N GLY A 735 -0.39 0.77 -50.80
CA GLY A 735 0.72 1.55 -50.23
C GLY A 735 1.74 0.77 -49.41
N ASP A 736 1.30 0.18 -48.30
CA ASP A 736 2.21 -0.30 -47.24
C ASP A 736 2.76 -1.73 -47.50
N GLU A 737 2.09 -2.57 -48.29
CA GLU A 737 2.56 -3.93 -48.62
C GLU A 737 3.88 -3.92 -49.42
N ALA A 738 4.13 -2.85 -50.20
CA ALA A 738 5.30 -2.69 -51.07
C ALA A 738 6.66 -2.59 -50.32
N ARG A 739 6.67 -2.65 -48.99
CA ARG A 739 7.90 -2.60 -48.17
C ARG A 739 8.18 -3.87 -47.35
N GLY A 740 7.30 -4.88 -47.39
CA GLY A 740 7.54 -6.20 -46.76
C GLY A 740 7.70 -6.20 -45.23
N ARG A 741 7.47 -5.06 -44.56
CA ARG A 741 7.56 -4.90 -43.10
C ARG A 741 6.39 -4.02 -42.65
N GLY A 742 5.52 -4.57 -41.81
CA GLY A 742 4.44 -3.80 -41.19
C GLY A 742 4.98 -2.69 -40.27
N PRO A 743 4.15 -1.69 -39.93
CA PRO A 743 4.51 -0.70 -38.91
C PRO A 743 4.80 -1.40 -37.58
N THR A 744 5.69 -0.82 -36.77
CA THR A 744 5.88 -1.28 -35.39
C THR A 744 4.63 -1.01 -34.57
N ASP A 745 4.48 -1.68 -33.43
CA ASP A 745 3.37 -1.44 -32.51
C ASP A 745 3.33 0.04 -32.07
N ASN A 746 4.49 0.64 -31.74
CA ASN A 746 4.67 2.08 -31.53
C ASN A 746 4.21 2.95 -32.72
N GLU A 747 4.60 2.61 -33.94
CA GLU A 747 4.15 3.31 -35.17
C GLU A 747 2.64 3.16 -35.42
N SER A 748 1.95 2.23 -34.76
CA SER A 748 0.48 2.09 -34.83
C SER A 748 -0.28 3.00 -33.86
N SER A 749 0.42 3.72 -32.97
CA SER A 749 -0.13 4.46 -31.82
C SER A 749 -1.39 5.28 -32.14
N LEU A 750 -2.44 5.06 -31.35
CA LEU A 750 -3.73 5.73 -31.43
C LEU A 750 -3.65 7.15 -30.83
N VAL A 751 -3.34 8.14 -31.68
CA VAL A 751 -3.26 9.56 -31.27
C VAL A 751 -4.65 10.16 -31.16
N VAL A 752 -4.93 10.77 -30.01
CA VAL A 752 -6.25 11.34 -29.68
C VAL A 752 -6.13 12.81 -29.27
N ALA A 753 -6.97 13.66 -29.85
CA ALA A 753 -7.18 15.03 -29.43
C ALA A 753 -8.48 15.15 -28.60
N VAL A 754 -8.37 15.71 -27.39
CA VAL A 754 -9.52 16.01 -26.51
C VAL A 754 -9.73 17.53 -26.48
N GLU A 755 -10.91 17.98 -26.86
CA GLU A 755 -11.25 19.40 -27.06
C GLU A 755 -12.45 19.78 -26.18
N SER A 756 -12.32 20.84 -25.37
CA SER A 756 -13.44 21.39 -24.56
C SER A 756 -13.19 22.86 -24.20
N ALA A 757 -14.25 23.66 -24.12
CA ALA A 757 -14.21 25.09 -23.78
C ALA A 757 -13.20 25.95 -24.59
N GLY A 758 -12.93 25.56 -25.86
CA GLY A 758 -11.94 26.21 -26.73
C GLY A 758 -10.48 25.81 -26.47
N ARG A 759 -10.24 24.83 -25.58
CA ARG A 759 -8.93 24.27 -25.24
C ARG A 759 -8.77 22.86 -25.82
N ARG A 760 -7.52 22.44 -26.03
CA ARG A 760 -7.17 21.16 -26.67
C ARG A 760 -5.98 20.46 -26.01
N ILE A 761 -6.16 19.19 -25.68
CA ILE A 761 -5.12 18.25 -25.22
C ILE A 761 -4.81 17.29 -26.37
N LEU A 762 -3.52 17.01 -26.61
CA LEU A 762 -3.06 16.01 -27.57
C LEU A 762 -2.36 14.85 -26.84
N LEU A 763 -2.94 13.65 -26.96
CA LEU A 763 -2.45 12.39 -26.41
C LEU A 763 -1.81 11.59 -27.55
N THR A 764 -0.49 11.36 -27.50
CA THR A 764 0.27 10.83 -28.66
C THR A 764 0.52 9.33 -28.64
N GLY A 765 0.34 8.66 -27.49
CA GLY A 765 0.96 7.36 -27.24
C GLY A 765 2.47 7.45 -27.48
N ASP A 766 3.07 6.33 -27.88
CA ASP A 766 4.51 6.25 -28.14
C ASP A 766 4.83 6.32 -29.65
N LEU A 767 4.04 7.13 -30.38
CA LEU A 767 4.21 7.38 -31.81
C LEU A 767 5.63 7.85 -32.15
N GLU A 768 6.31 7.08 -33.00
CA GLU A 768 7.69 7.31 -33.42
C GLU A 768 7.87 7.09 -34.93
N GLY A 769 9.13 7.08 -35.37
CA GLY A 769 9.51 6.64 -36.72
C GLY A 769 8.87 7.44 -37.86
N GLY A 770 8.67 6.75 -38.99
CA GLY A 770 8.05 7.33 -40.18
C GLY A 770 6.57 7.62 -39.99
N ALA A 771 5.89 7.04 -38.99
CA ALA A 771 4.56 7.46 -38.59
C ALA A 771 4.56 8.86 -37.94
N LEU A 772 5.51 9.15 -37.05
CA LEU A 772 5.67 10.47 -36.43
C LEU A 772 6.09 11.55 -37.45
N ASP A 773 7.03 11.26 -38.36
CA ASP A 773 7.42 12.19 -39.43
C ASP A 773 6.21 12.63 -40.26
N ARG A 774 5.39 11.66 -40.71
CA ARG A 774 4.14 11.90 -41.45
C ARG A 774 3.16 12.72 -40.60
N PHE A 775 2.97 12.35 -39.33
CA PHE A 775 2.07 13.07 -38.43
C PHE A 775 2.47 14.54 -38.26
N VAL A 776 3.76 14.84 -38.07
CA VAL A 776 4.26 16.23 -37.97
C VAL A 776 4.09 16.98 -39.30
N ALA A 777 4.42 16.35 -40.43
CA ALA A 777 4.27 16.95 -41.76
C ALA A 777 2.81 17.23 -42.16
N GLU A 778 1.85 16.45 -41.64
CA GLU A 778 0.41 16.65 -41.85
C GLU A 778 -0.19 17.87 -41.11
N GLY A 779 0.53 18.44 -40.14
CA GLY A 779 0.08 19.62 -39.40
C GLY A 779 -1.13 19.34 -38.48
N PRO A 780 -0.97 18.63 -37.34
CA PRO A 780 -2.06 18.22 -36.44
C PRO A 780 -2.80 19.38 -35.74
N GLY A 781 -2.47 20.62 -36.03
CA GLY A 781 -3.03 21.84 -35.44
C GLY A 781 -2.49 22.12 -34.04
N ARG A 782 -2.73 23.35 -33.55
CA ARG A 782 -2.28 23.77 -32.22
C ARG A 782 -2.97 22.99 -31.09
N CYS A 783 -2.32 22.88 -29.95
CA CYS A 783 -2.94 22.45 -28.69
C CYS A 783 -2.50 23.36 -27.52
N ASP A 784 -3.21 23.32 -26.39
CA ASP A 784 -2.75 23.93 -25.14
C ASP A 784 -1.83 22.97 -24.37
N VAL A 785 -2.12 21.66 -24.47
CA VAL A 785 -1.40 20.59 -23.78
C VAL A 785 -0.95 19.54 -24.79
N LEU A 786 0.33 19.18 -24.73
CA LEU A 786 0.93 18.05 -25.45
C LEU A 786 1.41 17.02 -24.43
N ILE A 787 0.97 15.76 -24.56
CA ILE A 787 1.70 14.64 -23.96
C ILE A 787 2.87 14.30 -24.90
N ALA A 788 4.08 14.17 -24.37
CA ALA A 788 5.26 13.90 -25.19
C ALA A 788 5.29 12.42 -25.62
N PRO A 789 5.55 12.09 -26.91
CA PRO A 789 5.61 10.69 -27.35
C PRO A 789 6.82 9.95 -26.80
N HIS A 790 6.72 8.62 -26.75
CA HIS A 790 7.80 7.69 -26.37
C HIS A 790 8.48 8.09 -25.07
N HIS A 791 7.66 8.36 -24.05
CA HIS A 791 8.06 8.88 -22.73
C HIS A 791 9.01 10.10 -22.78
N GLY A 792 8.85 10.95 -23.82
CA GLY A 792 9.71 12.09 -24.07
C GLY A 792 11.07 11.74 -24.69
N SER A 793 11.17 10.69 -25.50
CA SER A 793 12.41 10.34 -26.20
C SER A 793 12.91 11.48 -27.10
N LEU A 794 14.23 11.65 -27.20
CA LEU A 794 14.83 12.58 -28.18
C LEU A 794 14.60 12.11 -29.62
N ALA A 795 14.30 10.83 -29.84
CA ALA A 795 13.89 10.30 -31.14
C ALA A 795 12.49 10.79 -31.57
N SER A 796 11.63 11.18 -30.63
CA SER A 796 10.25 11.66 -30.87
C SER A 796 10.19 13.11 -31.38
N LEU A 797 11.20 13.52 -32.15
CA LEU A 797 11.34 14.81 -32.83
C LEU A 797 10.86 16.04 -32.01
N PRO A 798 11.25 16.23 -30.73
CA PRO A 798 10.66 17.27 -29.88
C PRO A 798 10.61 18.67 -30.51
N PRO A 799 11.68 19.16 -31.20
CA PRO A 799 11.64 20.50 -31.79
C PRO A 799 10.71 20.63 -33.00
N ALA A 800 10.41 19.54 -33.72
CA ALA A 800 9.50 19.57 -34.85
C ALA A 800 8.04 19.55 -34.36
N LEU A 801 7.72 18.60 -33.47
CA LEU A 801 6.39 18.47 -32.87
C LEU A 801 5.98 19.74 -32.10
N ALA A 802 6.89 20.31 -31.30
CA ALA A 802 6.64 21.54 -30.54
C ALA A 802 6.31 22.75 -31.42
N ARG A 803 7.01 22.93 -32.56
CA ARG A 803 6.76 24.06 -33.48
C ARG A 803 5.41 23.97 -34.18
N VAL A 804 4.98 22.75 -34.52
CA VAL A 804 3.73 22.53 -35.25
C VAL A 804 2.50 22.51 -34.32
N THR A 805 2.66 22.06 -33.08
CA THR A 805 1.58 22.01 -32.07
C THR A 805 1.52 23.25 -31.16
N ALA A 806 2.61 24.00 -31.01
CA ALA A 806 2.73 25.23 -30.21
C ALA A 806 2.08 25.18 -28.81
N PRO A 807 2.40 24.18 -27.95
CA PRO A 807 1.74 23.94 -26.68
C PRO A 807 2.10 24.96 -25.58
N GLU A 808 1.15 25.25 -24.68
CA GLU A 808 1.43 25.95 -23.41
C GLU A 808 2.16 25.02 -22.43
N TRP A 809 1.74 23.76 -22.37
CA TRP A 809 2.28 22.73 -21.49
C TRP A 809 2.66 21.46 -22.26
N VAL A 810 3.84 20.92 -21.97
CA VAL A 810 4.27 19.60 -22.40
C VAL A 810 4.37 18.70 -21.17
N VAL A 811 3.77 17.52 -21.17
CA VAL A 811 3.89 16.55 -20.07
C VAL A 811 4.56 15.27 -20.55
N VAL A 812 5.67 14.94 -19.89
CA VAL A 812 6.40 13.69 -20.08
C VAL A 812 5.91 12.68 -19.03
N SER A 813 5.15 11.67 -19.46
CA SER A 813 4.96 10.45 -18.66
C SER A 813 6.27 9.69 -18.67
N GLY A 814 6.94 9.59 -17.52
CA GLY A 814 8.31 9.09 -17.47
C GLY A 814 8.93 9.16 -16.09
N ALA A 815 9.78 8.18 -15.77
CA ALA A 815 10.69 8.26 -14.64
C ALA A 815 11.82 9.26 -14.91
N ALA A 816 12.49 9.73 -13.86
CA ALA A 816 13.56 10.73 -13.95
C ALA A 816 14.86 10.20 -14.58
N GLY A 817 14.85 9.92 -15.89
CA GLY A 817 16.05 9.58 -16.65
C GLY A 817 17.02 10.76 -16.78
N PRO A 818 18.34 10.51 -16.95
CA PRO A 818 19.37 11.56 -16.99
C PRO A 818 19.18 12.55 -18.14
N ARG A 819 18.62 12.10 -19.27
CA ARG A 819 18.35 12.93 -20.46
C ARG A 819 17.13 13.85 -20.34
N PHE A 820 16.35 13.81 -19.25
CA PHE A 820 15.16 14.65 -19.13
C PHE A 820 15.46 16.15 -19.30
N GLU A 821 16.63 16.62 -18.85
CA GLU A 821 17.04 18.02 -19.03
C GLU A 821 17.34 18.37 -20.50
N GLU A 822 17.80 17.41 -21.31
CA GLU A 822 18.01 17.56 -22.75
C GLU A 822 16.65 17.65 -23.47
N VAL A 823 15.73 16.73 -23.12
CA VAL A 823 14.35 16.68 -23.63
C VAL A 823 13.60 17.97 -23.29
N ARG A 824 13.70 18.44 -22.04
CA ARG A 824 13.12 19.70 -21.58
C ARG A 824 13.59 20.87 -22.44
N ARG A 825 14.90 21.01 -22.65
CA ARG A 825 15.47 22.05 -23.51
C ARG A 825 15.04 21.91 -24.97
N ALA A 826 14.89 20.69 -25.50
CA ALA A 826 14.48 20.45 -26.87
C ALA A 826 13.02 20.89 -27.14
N TYR A 827 12.12 20.75 -26.16
CA TYR A 827 10.78 21.33 -26.22
C TYR A 827 10.77 22.86 -25.98
N GLU A 828 11.47 23.33 -24.92
CA GLU A 828 11.50 24.76 -24.55
C GLU A 828 12.11 25.67 -25.62
N SER A 829 13.20 25.25 -26.26
CA SER A 829 13.91 26.04 -27.29
C SER A 829 13.21 26.06 -28.65
N ALA A 830 12.24 25.17 -28.86
CA ALA A 830 11.48 25.06 -30.10
C ALA A 830 10.17 25.87 -30.07
N ALA A 831 9.64 26.13 -28.87
CA ALA A 831 8.61 27.13 -28.67
C ALA A 831 9.22 28.54 -28.80
N GLY A 832 8.55 29.44 -29.54
CA GLY A 832 9.08 30.77 -29.84
C GLY A 832 9.29 31.62 -28.57
N ALA A 833 10.30 32.50 -28.59
CA ALA A 833 10.78 33.25 -27.43
C ALA A 833 9.71 34.08 -26.68
N ASP A 834 8.61 34.46 -27.36
CA ASP A 834 7.49 35.17 -26.75
C ASP A 834 6.54 34.27 -25.93
N HIS A 835 6.48 32.97 -26.23
CA HIS A 835 5.58 31.99 -25.60
C HIS A 835 6.28 30.62 -25.45
N PRO A 836 7.22 30.46 -24.49
CA PRO A 836 7.93 29.21 -24.27
C PRO A 836 7.01 28.13 -23.66
N ALA A 837 7.02 26.94 -24.24
CA ALA A 837 6.27 25.77 -23.78
C ALA A 837 6.84 25.25 -22.45
N ARG A 838 5.97 24.96 -21.47
CA ARG A 838 6.37 24.55 -20.12
C ARG A 838 6.39 23.03 -19.99
N VAL A 839 7.58 22.44 -19.80
CA VAL A 839 7.73 20.98 -19.71
C VAL A 839 7.65 20.49 -18.27
N LEU A 840 6.74 19.55 -18.02
CA LEU A 840 6.59 18.83 -16.75
C LEU A 840 6.92 17.34 -16.94
N ARG A 841 7.29 16.67 -15.85
CA ARG A 841 7.41 15.20 -15.79
C ARG A 841 6.69 14.61 -14.57
N THR A 842 6.30 13.35 -14.68
CA THR A 842 5.54 12.61 -13.65
C THR A 842 6.42 12.12 -12.48
N GLU A 843 7.15 13.02 -11.80
CA GLU A 843 7.79 12.72 -10.49
C GLU A 843 6.75 12.40 -9.40
N GLY A 844 5.59 13.06 -9.53
CA GLY A 844 4.31 12.69 -8.98
C GLY A 844 3.25 13.07 -10.01
N ALA A 845 2.02 12.63 -9.81
CA ALA A 845 0.92 12.85 -10.75
C ALA A 845 0.77 14.33 -11.10
N VAL A 846 0.46 14.62 -12.37
CA VAL A 846 0.25 15.98 -12.89
C VAL A 846 -1.22 16.15 -13.19
N ARG A 847 -1.89 17.08 -12.50
CA ARG A 847 -3.28 17.46 -12.77
C ARG A 847 -3.31 18.77 -13.53
N LEU A 848 -3.91 18.72 -14.70
CA LEU A 848 -4.22 19.87 -15.55
C LEU A 848 -5.73 20.12 -15.45
N ARG A 849 -6.12 21.38 -15.25
CA ARG A 849 -7.52 21.83 -15.29
C ARG A 849 -7.65 22.88 -16.40
N LEU A 850 -8.41 22.55 -17.44
CA LEU A 850 -8.57 23.39 -18.61
C LEU A 850 -9.94 24.07 -18.57
N THR A 851 -9.93 25.38 -18.79
CA THR A 851 -11.12 26.24 -18.81
C THR A 851 -11.00 27.23 -19.97
N ALA A 852 -12.10 27.89 -20.35
CA ALA A 852 -12.06 28.99 -21.32
C ALA A 852 -11.00 30.06 -20.94
N ALA A 853 -10.91 30.38 -19.65
CA ALA A 853 -9.97 31.37 -19.11
C ALA A 853 -8.49 30.95 -19.21
N GLY A 854 -8.18 29.65 -19.25
CA GLY A 854 -6.80 29.14 -19.34
C GLY A 854 -6.60 27.74 -18.75
N THR A 855 -5.36 27.27 -18.85
CA THR A 855 -4.87 26.01 -18.28
C THR A 855 -4.27 26.24 -16.90
N GLN A 856 -4.67 25.46 -15.90
CA GLN A 856 -4.04 25.44 -14.58
C GLN A 856 -3.34 24.10 -14.37
N ALA A 857 -2.01 24.13 -14.15
CA ALA A 857 -1.22 22.95 -13.84
C ALA A 857 -0.95 22.84 -12.34
N SER A 858 -1.02 21.61 -11.82
CA SER A 858 -0.68 21.27 -10.45
C SER A 858 -0.02 19.90 -10.40
N GLN A 859 0.87 19.68 -9.43
CA GLN A 859 1.61 18.44 -9.28
C GLN A 859 1.44 17.87 -7.87
N PHE A 860 1.26 16.56 -7.78
CA PHE A 860 1.15 15.85 -6.52
C PHE A 860 2.54 15.63 -5.92
N ARG A 861 2.85 16.29 -4.79
CA ARG A 861 4.16 16.20 -4.12
C ARG A 861 4.00 16.21 -2.59
N ASN A 862 4.52 15.16 -1.95
CA ASN A 862 4.39 14.90 -0.51
C ASN A 862 2.92 14.78 -0.04
N GLY A 863 2.13 13.93 -0.73
CA GLY A 863 0.76 13.62 -0.34
C GLY A 863 -0.27 14.73 -0.57
N ARG A 864 0.06 15.78 -1.33
CA ARG A 864 -0.83 16.90 -1.65
C ARG A 864 -0.59 17.43 -3.06
N TRP A 865 -1.66 17.88 -3.70
CA TRP A 865 -1.59 18.76 -4.87
C TRP A 865 -0.95 20.10 -4.49
N ARG A 866 -0.06 20.59 -5.36
CA ARG A 866 0.51 21.94 -5.30
C ARG A 866 0.36 22.58 -6.68
N PRO A 867 0.00 23.87 -6.80
CA PRO A 867 0.04 24.55 -8.09
C PRO A 867 1.48 24.54 -8.63
N VAL A 868 1.62 24.48 -9.96
CA VAL A 868 2.87 24.85 -10.63
C VAL A 868 2.77 26.35 -10.89
N ASP A 869 3.65 27.14 -10.27
CA ASP A 869 3.54 28.60 -10.30
C ASP A 869 3.58 29.13 -11.75
N PRO A 870 2.60 29.95 -12.18
CA PRO A 870 2.75 30.77 -13.36
C PRO A 870 3.80 31.84 -13.05
N ALA A 871 5.03 31.64 -13.55
CA ALA A 871 6.10 32.63 -13.47
C ALA A 871 5.59 34.01 -13.92
N PRO A 872 6.02 35.10 -13.25
CA PRO A 872 5.24 36.33 -13.19
C PRO A 872 4.98 36.93 -14.58
N THR A 873 3.71 37.25 -14.83
CA THR A 873 3.31 38.09 -15.96
C THR A 873 4.12 39.39 -15.91
N ARG A 874 4.87 39.67 -16.98
CA ARG A 874 5.66 40.91 -17.10
C ARG A 874 4.72 42.10 -16.94
N GLY A 875 4.84 42.83 -15.83
CA GLY A 875 4.22 44.14 -15.68
C GLY A 875 4.68 45.08 -16.80
N PRO A 876 3.86 46.08 -17.19
CA PRO A 876 4.19 46.96 -18.30
C PRO A 876 5.54 47.66 -18.06
N LEU A 877 6.37 47.71 -19.11
CA LEU A 877 7.70 48.30 -19.08
C LEU A 877 7.64 49.77 -18.64
N MET A 878 7.97 50.02 -17.37
CA MET A 878 8.12 51.37 -16.84
C MET A 878 9.37 51.99 -17.48
N ARG A 879 9.15 52.90 -18.44
CA ARG A 879 10.25 53.64 -19.08
C ARG A 879 10.97 54.49 -18.03
N VAL A 880 12.18 54.09 -17.67
CA VAL A 880 13.10 54.97 -16.95
C VAL A 880 13.76 55.90 -17.97
N SER A 881 13.22 57.11 -18.11
CA SER A 881 13.97 58.25 -18.61
C SER A 881 15.03 58.62 -17.57
N GLY A 882 16.28 58.82 -18.00
CA GLY A 882 17.33 59.26 -17.08
C GLY A 882 17.28 60.77 -16.80
N ASP A 883 17.99 61.19 -15.75
CA ASP A 883 19.01 62.25 -15.88
C ASP A 883 20.07 62.12 -14.76
N GLN A 884 21.00 63.06 -14.72
CA GLN A 884 22.25 63.09 -13.93
C GLN A 884 22.08 63.18 -12.39
N GLY A 885 23.13 62.75 -11.67
CA GLY A 885 23.34 63.03 -10.25
C GLY A 885 24.76 62.63 -9.80
N VAL A 886 25.49 63.54 -9.15
CA VAL A 886 26.91 63.37 -8.76
C VAL A 886 27.13 63.84 -7.32
N ARG A 887 28.18 63.32 -6.64
CA ARG A 887 28.70 63.65 -5.28
C ARG A 887 28.04 62.86 -4.13
N ASP A 888 28.70 62.61 -2.99
CA ASP A 888 30.14 62.55 -2.58
C ASP A 888 30.20 62.00 -1.12
N GLN A 889 31.41 61.74 -0.60
CA GLN A 889 31.78 61.41 0.79
C GLN A 889 31.51 59.95 1.26
N GLY A 890 32.38 59.32 2.06
CA GLY A 890 33.63 59.80 2.66
C GLY A 890 34.58 58.69 3.13
N VAL A 891 35.81 59.07 3.51
CA VAL A 891 36.99 58.19 3.69
C VAL A 891 37.40 58.06 5.17
N ARG A 892 37.98 56.90 5.57
CA ARG A 892 39.06 56.79 6.60
C ARG A 892 39.71 55.40 6.68
N ASP A 893 40.90 55.26 6.09
CA ASP A 893 42.00 54.40 6.59
C ASP A 893 42.85 55.21 7.60
N PRO A 894 43.83 54.60 8.33
CA PRO A 894 45.23 54.70 7.86
C PRO A 894 46.22 53.57 8.29
N LEU A 895 47.42 53.61 7.67
CA LEU A 895 48.75 53.07 8.07
C LEU A 895 49.22 51.67 7.57
N GLY A 896 50.35 51.69 6.83
CA GLY A 896 51.34 50.58 6.66
C GLY A 896 52.59 50.82 7.54
N PRO A 897 53.87 50.61 7.09
CA PRO A 897 54.35 50.31 5.73
C PRO A 897 55.59 49.32 5.59
N ASN A 898 56.04 49.07 4.33
CA ASN A 898 57.40 48.63 3.88
C ASN A 898 57.95 47.24 4.33
N ALA A 899 58.96 46.56 3.72
CA ALA A 899 59.61 46.46 2.37
C ALA A 899 60.66 45.29 2.43
N GLY A 900 61.36 44.75 1.41
CA GLY A 900 61.37 44.85 -0.08
C GLY A 900 62.68 44.24 -0.70
N MET A 901 62.63 43.75 -1.97
CA MET A 901 63.75 43.14 -2.78
C MET A 901 64.36 41.78 -2.31
N GLY A 902 64.96 40.90 -3.15
CA GLY A 902 64.98 40.81 -4.64
C GLY A 902 66.01 39.78 -5.25
N SER A 903 65.74 39.24 -6.45
CA SER A 903 66.60 38.37 -7.34
C SER A 903 66.89 36.90 -6.85
N ARG A 904 67.10 35.86 -7.69
CA ARG A 904 67.70 35.73 -9.05
C ARG A 904 67.06 34.64 -9.97
N HIS A 905 67.44 34.67 -11.25
CA HIS A 905 67.15 33.80 -12.42
C HIS A 905 68.21 32.67 -12.61
N PRO A 906 68.20 31.83 -13.69
CA PRO A 906 67.10 31.20 -14.49
C PRO A 906 67.36 29.71 -14.87
N THR A 907 66.38 29.04 -15.53
CA THR A 907 66.57 28.34 -16.84
C THR A 907 65.21 27.99 -17.50
N ASP A 908 65.16 28.05 -18.83
CA ASP A 908 64.02 27.70 -19.72
C ASP A 908 64.05 26.20 -20.12
N ALA A 909 63.12 25.55 -20.84
CA ALA A 909 61.83 25.83 -21.49
C ALA A 909 60.96 24.53 -21.40
N VAL A 910 59.79 24.24 -22.03
CA VAL A 910 59.18 24.52 -23.36
C VAL A 910 57.63 24.38 -23.24
N GLU A 911 56.87 24.97 -24.17
CA GLU A 911 55.40 24.90 -24.27
C GLU A 911 54.83 23.53 -24.68
N ILE A 912 53.55 23.27 -24.39
CA ILE A 912 52.73 22.26 -25.08
C ILE A 912 51.36 22.85 -25.47
N HIS A 913 51.14 23.01 -26.77
CA HIS A 913 49.82 23.19 -27.38
C HIS A 913 49.10 21.85 -27.53
N HIS A 914 47.75 21.83 -27.51
CA HIS A 914 47.00 21.00 -28.46
C HIS A 914 45.55 21.49 -28.66
N SER A 915 45.06 21.41 -29.90
CA SER A 915 43.67 21.71 -30.30
C SER A 915 42.97 20.44 -30.81
N PRO A 916 41.65 20.29 -30.66
CA PRO A 916 40.90 19.16 -31.20
C PRO A 916 40.51 19.37 -32.69
N ARG A 917 40.43 18.28 -33.46
CA ARG A 917 39.75 18.22 -34.78
C ARG A 917 38.99 16.90 -34.92
N LEU A 918 37.88 16.94 -35.66
CA LEU A 918 37.04 15.78 -35.99
C LEU A 918 37.60 15.00 -37.19
N LEU A 919 37.16 13.75 -37.34
CA LEU A 919 36.82 13.15 -38.64
C LEU A 919 35.75 12.04 -38.48
N ARG A 920 35.28 11.45 -39.60
CA ARG A 920 34.09 10.56 -39.73
C ARG A 920 34.47 9.17 -40.31
N MET A 921 33.44 8.31 -40.45
CA MET A 921 33.38 6.94 -41.05
C MET A 921 33.56 5.81 -40.02
N GLY A 922 32.93 4.63 -40.17
CA GLY A 922 32.03 4.13 -41.24
C GLY A 922 31.04 3.05 -40.75
N GLU A 923 30.35 2.37 -41.66
CA GLU A 923 29.29 1.38 -41.41
C GLU A 923 29.79 -0.08 -41.32
N ASP A 924 28.93 -0.97 -40.79
CA ASP A 924 28.97 -2.45 -40.75
C ASP A 924 30.19 -3.12 -40.04
N ASP A 925 30.11 -4.29 -39.40
CA ASP A 925 29.24 -5.47 -39.64
C ASP A 925 28.98 -6.28 -38.33
N HIS A 926 28.20 -7.36 -38.40
CA HIS A 926 27.94 -8.28 -37.28
C HIS A 926 29.17 -9.10 -36.85
N HIS A 927 29.31 -9.41 -35.55
CA HIS A 927 29.54 -10.79 -35.07
C HIS A 927 29.43 -10.94 -33.53
N ILE A 928 28.98 -12.11 -33.08
CA ILE A 928 28.92 -12.52 -31.66
C ILE A 928 30.23 -13.21 -31.27
N VAL A 929 30.89 -12.76 -30.19
CA VAL A 929 31.99 -13.51 -29.55
C VAL A 929 31.82 -13.50 -28.02
N SER A 930 31.83 -14.68 -27.41
CA SER A 930 31.72 -14.87 -25.96
C SER A 930 33.10 -14.98 -25.30
N ALA A 931 33.45 -14.02 -24.45
CA ALA A 931 34.73 -14.01 -23.75
C ALA A 931 34.66 -14.79 -22.41
N ARG A 932 35.21 -16.01 -22.38
CA ARG A 932 35.57 -16.69 -21.12
C ARG A 932 36.92 -16.19 -20.64
N TYR A 933 37.07 -15.92 -19.34
CA TYR A 933 38.37 -15.73 -18.68
C TYR A 933 38.56 -16.74 -17.53
N PRO A 934 39.82 -17.06 -17.13
CA PRO A 934 40.14 -18.37 -16.58
C PRO A 934 40.26 -18.45 -15.04
N LEU A 935 40.22 -19.69 -14.54
CA LEU A 935 40.53 -20.08 -13.17
C LEU A 935 42.03 -20.27 -12.94
N PRO A 936 42.60 -19.81 -11.81
CA PRO A 936 43.65 -20.50 -11.07
C PRO A 936 43.01 -21.52 -10.11
N GLY A 937 43.71 -22.60 -9.73
CA GLY A 937 43.08 -23.70 -8.99
C GLY A 937 43.85 -24.21 -7.76
N ARG A 938 43.08 -24.86 -6.86
CA ARG A 938 43.45 -25.89 -5.85
C ARG A 938 44.50 -25.44 -4.80
N VAL A 939 44.57 -25.93 -3.55
CA VAL A 939 44.44 -27.27 -2.89
C VAL A 939 44.17 -26.99 -1.37
N PRO A 940 43.68 -27.90 -0.47
CA PRO A 940 43.15 -29.27 -0.60
C PRO A 940 41.69 -29.45 -0.11
N LEU A 941 41.19 -30.70 -0.18
CA LEU A 941 40.05 -31.19 0.61
C LEU A 941 40.46 -31.57 2.05
N VAL A 942 39.48 -31.62 2.96
CA VAL A 942 39.51 -32.46 4.17
C VAL A 942 38.22 -33.29 4.18
N GLU A 943 38.33 -34.60 4.42
CA GLU A 943 37.21 -35.55 4.41
C GLU A 943 36.47 -35.58 5.76
N LEU A 944 35.15 -35.76 5.73
CA LEU A 944 34.38 -36.34 6.85
C LEU A 944 33.16 -37.14 6.34
N LEU A 945 33.37 -38.45 6.20
CA LEU A 945 32.45 -39.60 6.37
C LEU A 945 30.92 -39.37 6.38
N PRO A 946 30.20 -40.01 5.44
CA PRO A 946 28.85 -40.57 5.63
C PRO A 946 28.84 -42.11 5.63
N LEU A 947 27.89 -42.75 6.35
CA LEU A 947 27.35 -44.13 6.23
C LEU A 947 26.76 -44.59 7.61
N PRO A 948 25.95 -45.67 7.74
CA PRO A 948 25.36 -46.56 6.72
C PRO A 948 23.81 -46.72 6.87
N VAL A 949 23.27 -47.86 6.38
CA VAL A 949 21.93 -48.46 6.59
C VAL A 949 20.80 -47.99 5.64
N ASP A 950 20.19 -48.85 4.82
CA ASP A 950 20.64 -50.14 4.28
C ASP A 950 19.92 -50.52 2.98
N LEU A 951 20.45 -51.52 2.25
CA LEU A 951 19.89 -52.02 0.99
C LEU A 951 19.17 -53.37 1.17
N HIS A 952 18.02 -53.53 0.51
CA HIS A 952 17.52 -54.85 0.12
C HIS A 952 17.01 -54.86 -1.33
N ARG A 953 17.48 -55.85 -2.11
CA ARG A 953 17.13 -56.06 -3.52
C ARG A 953 16.06 -57.16 -3.68
N ASN A 954 15.22 -57.01 -4.71
CA ASN A 954 14.72 -58.02 -5.67
C ASN A 954 13.61 -57.34 -6.51
N GLY A 955 13.40 -57.59 -7.81
CA GLY A 955 14.11 -58.41 -8.80
C GLY A 955 13.63 -58.04 -10.23
N CYS A 956 14.21 -58.62 -11.29
CA CYS A 956 13.88 -58.36 -12.71
C CYS A 956 12.42 -58.77 -13.06
N GLN A 957 11.74 -58.19 -14.07
CA GLN A 957 11.96 -58.42 -15.51
C GLN A 957 11.05 -57.51 -16.40
N GLU A 958 11.47 -57.34 -17.66
CA GLU A 958 10.69 -57.23 -18.93
C GLU A 958 9.34 -56.47 -19.07
N GLY A 959 9.05 -56.07 -20.32
CA GLY A 959 7.68 -55.81 -20.79
C GLY A 959 7.45 -54.40 -21.37
N ALA A 960 7.15 -54.33 -22.66
CA ALA A 960 6.68 -53.12 -23.33
C ALA A 960 5.41 -53.41 -24.15
N ILE A 961 4.72 -52.35 -24.57
CA ILE A 961 3.67 -52.28 -25.60
C ILE A 961 2.21 -52.57 -25.16
N CYS A 962 1.39 -51.53 -25.35
CA CYS A 962 -0.06 -51.43 -25.61
C CYS A 962 -1.13 -52.04 -24.68
N GLY A 963 -2.19 -51.23 -24.50
CA GLY A 963 -3.46 -51.58 -23.88
C GLY A 963 -4.49 -50.45 -24.05
N VAL A 964 -4.75 -50.02 -25.29
CA VAL A 964 -5.77 -48.99 -25.62
C VAL A 964 -6.97 -49.68 -26.28
N GLU A 965 -8.17 -49.38 -25.79
CA GLU A 965 -9.41 -50.02 -26.24
C GLU A 965 -9.97 -49.43 -27.55
N MET A 966 -10.80 -50.22 -28.24
CA MET A 966 -11.25 -49.94 -29.61
C MET A 966 -12.52 -49.08 -29.67
N GLN A 967 -12.68 -48.31 -30.77
CA GLN A 967 -13.73 -48.64 -31.77
C GLN A 967 -13.48 -47.95 -33.13
N PHE A 968 -14.20 -48.40 -34.16
CA PHE A 968 -13.86 -48.23 -35.58
C PHE A 968 -14.63 -47.11 -36.30
N HIS A 969 -13.99 -46.45 -37.28
CA HIS A 969 -14.54 -46.44 -38.66
C HIS A 969 -13.51 -46.19 -39.78
N ARG A 970 -13.95 -46.45 -41.02
CA ARG A 970 -13.18 -46.56 -42.29
C ARG A 970 -12.68 -45.18 -42.79
N SER A 971 -11.48 -44.94 -43.34
CA SER A 971 -10.71 -45.60 -44.44
C SER A 971 -11.20 -45.24 -45.86
N PRO A 972 -10.34 -44.98 -46.87
CA PRO A 972 -8.91 -44.60 -46.90
C PRO A 972 -8.51 -43.54 -48.00
N ARG A 973 -7.18 -43.38 -48.24
CA ARG A 973 -6.47 -42.70 -49.37
C ARG A 973 -6.35 -41.17 -49.33
N SER A 974 -5.32 -40.54 -49.93
CA SER A 974 -3.91 -40.94 -50.22
C SER A 974 -3.18 -39.74 -50.82
N GLY A 975 -2.00 -39.38 -50.31
CA GLY A 975 -1.18 -38.25 -50.78
C GLY A 975 -0.20 -37.84 -49.70
#